data_AF-A0A6B3GU11-F1
#
_entry.id   AF-A0A6B3GU11-F1
#
_cell.length_a   1.000
_cell.length_b   1.000
_cell.length_c   1.000
_cell.angle_alpha   90.00
_cell.angle_beta   90.00
_cell.angle_gamma   90.00
#
_symmetry.space_group_name_H-M   'P 1'
#
loop_
_entity.id
_entity.type
_entity.pdbx_description
1 polymer ?
#
loop_
_entity_poly.entity_id
_entity_poly.type
_entity_poly.pdbx_seq_one_letter_code
_entity_poly.pdbx_strand_id
1 'polypeptide(L)'
;YPGARLGHILSDAGPDLVLTDTAHTQLLPAAGIPRLCVDEVDFDTAGPTAEPAAGLPAHAAYTMYTSGSTGRPKGVVITHRDVVNGVLRLADIVGIGAGTRVLAGTSVNFDVSVFETVTTLAAGGVLEVVRDVLVIGERGGWSGGVISTVPSVFSELLDQAEGTIKAETVVFAGEALPAALVKRAQDTIPGVRVINAYGQTESFYATAFTADEAWTATAATAPIGVPLANMGAYVLGPALQPLAPGVVGELYVAGNVARGYLGRARLTAERFVADPFGPAGARMYRTGDLARRGADGRLECVGRDDEQVKVRGFRIEPGEVESALTAHPAVTQALVTTCRHEGRDHLVGYVVPAAGREPGPKAVASLGDLDIDLTATVSPRDLRTFVSARLPEFMVPSLFVLLDRLPLAPNGKLDRKALPAPEFTGSAYRAPGTPGEEILARVYADVVGLDRVGVDDDFFALGGDSIRSIQVVARARAQGIEITPRQIFECRTVTDLARTAASGGRAQPDLAELPGGGVGFVPLPPVGHYLEELGGQADRFTMAMTVDLPAGMDRDGLVATLSAAFDRHDILRSRRATGPEAGLEVAAPGTTDVRPLIHAVAHHGPWDDAWRQRAQSELDAAADRLDSAGAVMAQFVWFDTGTQAPGRLSILLHHLVVDGVSWRILLPDLAAAWRQIRDGATPRLPETATSVRRWTHALAEAATGERSAELGLWRRTVDAPDPLLGARPFDPAVDTIATVERIGLDLPAETTQALLTTLPAAYRGGVNDGLLTALALAVAVWRRRRGIDEPSTLVRLEGHGREESAVPGADLSRTMGWFTSMYPVRLDVSEVDLDQALAGGAATGAAVKAVKEQLLAVPDKGIGYGMLRYLNAETKAILKRYGSGQIVFNYLGRYTGAANMPQDLHGLGFTQVEDTVTLTPALDGKMSALASLAVTAHVTDTERGPRLEASLDYPSGLLAETDVQELAELWRTALTGLAHHAAQPGAGALTPSDVPLVTVDQRELDRWQEQYQGMADAWPVTAMQDGLLFHAELVGTAVDVYQMQFAFHLTGEVEPRRMRAAGQALLDRHPNLRTAFVTDSAGDRVQIVQDGVELPWQERDLTDLTESRRQEHLRRFLASEHRTHLDPSRAPLMRISLVKLASDRWDLVLTAHHVLFDGWSVPLLMLDLLRLYRSYGDASALGRAPAFRDFLTWLSHQDHAATAHAWQRELAGVDEPT
;
A
#
# COMPACT_ATOMS: atom_id res chain seq x y z
N TYR A 1 -25.94 -13.22 19.62
CA TYR A 1 -25.88 -14.48 18.82
C TYR A 1 -26.98 -14.48 17.77
N PRO A 2 -26.80 -15.12 16.60
CA PRO A 2 -27.86 -15.28 15.60
C PRO A 2 -29.05 -16.10 16.14
N GLY A 3 -30.27 -15.85 15.63
CA GLY A 3 -31.52 -16.46 16.11
C GLY A 3 -31.55 -17.99 16.06
N ALA A 4 -30.91 -18.64 15.08
CA ALA A 4 -30.84 -20.10 14.98
C ALA A 4 -29.99 -20.73 16.10
N ARG A 5 -28.86 -20.10 16.47
CA ARG A 5 -28.03 -20.54 17.60
C ARG A 5 -28.76 -20.32 18.92
N LEU A 6 -29.45 -19.19 19.09
CA LEU A 6 -30.30 -18.94 20.25
C LEU A 6 -31.44 -19.96 20.36
N GLY A 7 -32.07 -20.32 19.25
CA GLY A 7 -33.09 -21.38 19.21
C GLY A 7 -32.55 -22.74 19.62
N HIS A 8 -31.36 -23.12 19.13
CA HIS A 8 -30.69 -24.36 19.57
C HIS A 8 -30.34 -24.32 21.06
N ILE A 9 -29.75 -23.22 21.56
CA ILE A 9 -29.42 -23.06 22.98
C ILE A 9 -30.67 -23.17 23.85
N LEU A 10 -31.75 -22.45 23.52
CA LEU A 10 -32.99 -22.50 24.28
C LEU A 10 -33.64 -23.89 24.22
N SER A 11 -33.60 -24.54 23.07
CA SER A 11 -34.13 -25.90 22.91
C SER A 11 -33.32 -26.96 23.65
N ASP A 12 -31.99 -26.81 23.71
CA ASP A 12 -31.08 -27.78 24.36
C ASP A 12 -31.03 -27.55 25.88
N ALA A 13 -31.00 -26.28 26.32
CA ALA A 13 -31.00 -25.90 27.73
C ALA A 13 -32.36 -26.12 28.40
N GLY A 14 -33.45 -25.94 27.67
CA GLY A 14 -34.82 -26.07 28.16
C GLY A 14 -35.11 -25.26 29.44
N PRO A 15 -34.84 -23.94 29.49
CA PRO A 15 -35.06 -23.16 30.70
C PRO A 15 -36.56 -22.98 31.01
N ASP A 16 -36.92 -22.93 32.28
CA ASP A 16 -38.30 -22.70 32.74
C ASP A 16 -38.76 -21.24 32.55
N LEU A 17 -37.81 -20.30 32.49
CA LEU A 17 -38.04 -18.86 32.36
C LEU A 17 -36.88 -18.20 31.62
N VAL A 18 -37.18 -17.25 30.72
CA VAL A 18 -36.19 -16.39 30.08
C VAL A 18 -36.32 -14.96 30.62
N LEU A 19 -35.25 -14.44 31.21
CA LEU A 19 -35.13 -13.03 31.57
C LEU A 19 -34.62 -12.24 30.36
N THR A 20 -35.32 -11.18 29.98
CA THR A 20 -34.99 -10.33 28.82
C THR A 20 -35.47 -8.89 29.06
N ASP A 21 -35.43 -8.02 28.07
CA ASP A 21 -36.05 -6.68 28.10
C ASP A 21 -37.01 -6.50 26.93
N THR A 22 -37.80 -5.43 26.95
CA THR A 22 -38.79 -5.15 25.89
C THR A 22 -38.15 -5.00 24.51
N ALA A 23 -36.95 -4.41 24.43
CA ALA A 23 -36.23 -4.15 23.17
C ALA A 23 -35.72 -5.44 22.50
N HIS A 24 -35.29 -6.43 23.29
CA HIS A 24 -34.69 -7.67 22.79
C HIS A 24 -35.68 -8.84 22.72
N THR A 25 -36.91 -8.66 23.21
CA THR A 25 -37.97 -9.69 23.16
C THR A 25 -38.27 -10.18 21.75
N GLN A 26 -38.21 -9.30 20.74
CA GLN A 26 -38.47 -9.66 19.34
C GLN A 26 -37.32 -10.46 18.68
N LEU A 27 -36.11 -10.43 19.26
CA LEU A 27 -34.93 -11.14 18.77
C LEU A 27 -34.89 -12.61 19.23
N LEU A 28 -35.68 -12.96 20.25
CA LEU A 28 -35.75 -14.31 20.80
C LEU A 28 -36.73 -15.17 19.99
N PRO A 29 -36.35 -16.41 19.58
CA PRO A 29 -37.23 -17.29 18.83
C PRO A 29 -38.49 -17.67 19.65
N ALA A 30 -39.61 -17.85 18.97
CA ALA A 30 -40.88 -18.26 19.57
C ALA A 30 -40.79 -19.69 20.13
N ALA A 31 -40.31 -19.82 21.38
CA ALA A 31 -39.98 -21.11 21.99
C ALA A 31 -41.05 -21.64 22.98
N GLY A 32 -42.18 -20.95 23.17
CA GLY A 32 -43.22 -21.34 24.15
C GLY A 32 -42.79 -21.24 25.62
N ILE A 33 -41.59 -20.74 25.90
CA ILE A 33 -41.03 -20.54 27.25
C ILE A 33 -41.52 -19.18 27.79
N PRO A 34 -41.99 -19.10 29.06
CA PRO A 34 -42.32 -17.83 29.70
C PRO A 34 -41.16 -16.83 29.63
N ARG A 35 -41.48 -15.57 29.34
CA ARG A 35 -40.51 -14.46 29.27
C ARG A 35 -40.87 -13.41 30.31
N LEU A 36 -39.87 -12.93 31.03
CA LEU A 36 -40.01 -11.81 31.96
C LEU A 36 -39.13 -10.66 31.46
N CYS A 37 -39.76 -9.56 31.06
CA CYS A 37 -39.09 -8.32 30.68
C CYS A 37 -38.68 -7.57 31.95
N VAL A 38 -37.39 -7.56 32.28
CA VAL A 38 -36.89 -7.00 33.54
C VAL A 38 -37.10 -5.49 33.65
N ASP A 39 -37.21 -4.79 32.52
CA ASP A 39 -37.50 -3.36 32.41
C ASP A 39 -38.98 -3.00 32.67
N GLU A 40 -39.87 -3.99 32.68
CA GLU A 40 -41.28 -3.83 33.06
C GLU A 40 -41.54 -4.17 34.53
N VAL A 41 -40.53 -4.69 35.24
CA VAL A 41 -40.62 -5.05 36.66
C VAL A 41 -40.22 -3.85 37.52
N ASP A 42 -41.16 -3.41 38.35
CA ASP A 42 -40.87 -2.43 39.40
C ASP A 42 -40.20 -3.13 40.60
N PHE A 43 -38.87 -3.04 40.66
CA PHE A 43 -38.06 -3.61 41.73
C PHE A 43 -38.11 -2.79 43.04
N ASP A 44 -38.62 -1.55 43.01
CA ASP A 44 -38.69 -0.67 44.19
C ASP A 44 -39.90 -0.98 45.07
N THR A 45 -40.97 -1.55 44.49
CA THR A 45 -42.19 -1.94 45.21
C THR A 45 -42.19 -3.39 45.73
N ALA A 46 -41.30 -4.23 45.20
CA ALA A 46 -41.17 -5.64 45.59
C ALA A 46 -40.02 -5.84 46.60
N GLY A 47 -40.32 -5.75 47.90
CA GLY A 47 -39.38 -6.22 48.94
C GLY A 47 -39.09 -7.73 48.80
N PRO A 48 -37.96 -8.25 49.32
CA PRO A 48 -37.64 -9.67 49.25
C PRO A 48 -38.66 -10.47 50.09
N THR A 49 -39.65 -11.07 49.42
CA THR A 49 -40.74 -11.83 50.06
C THR A 49 -40.40 -13.30 50.29
N ALA A 50 -39.23 -13.78 49.84
CA ALA A 50 -38.79 -15.16 50.01
C ALA A 50 -37.33 -15.20 50.46
N GLU A 51 -37.02 -16.07 51.44
CA GLU A 51 -35.63 -16.39 51.73
C GLU A 51 -34.99 -17.06 50.51
N PRO A 52 -33.75 -16.69 50.12
CA PRO A 52 -33.06 -17.34 49.02
C PRO A 52 -32.96 -18.85 49.29
N ALA A 53 -33.49 -19.67 48.38
CA ALA A 53 -33.30 -21.11 48.48
C ALA A 53 -31.80 -21.42 48.35
N ALA A 54 -31.18 -21.97 49.40
CA ALA A 54 -29.75 -22.28 49.40
C ALA A 54 -29.45 -23.39 48.37
N GLY A 55 -28.82 -23.02 47.25
CA GLY A 55 -28.32 -23.99 46.27
C GLY A 55 -27.25 -24.89 46.89
N LEU A 56 -27.33 -26.21 46.66
CA LEU A 56 -26.27 -27.13 47.10
C LEU A 56 -25.02 -26.97 46.21
N PRO A 57 -23.79 -27.19 46.73
CA PRO A 57 -22.57 -27.05 45.94
C PRO A 57 -22.54 -27.90 44.65
N ALA A 58 -23.26 -29.01 44.62
CA ALA A 58 -23.33 -29.90 43.45
C ALA A 58 -24.33 -29.43 42.38
N HIS A 59 -25.20 -28.45 42.67
CA HIS A 59 -26.15 -27.91 41.71
C HIS A 59 -25.44 -27.14 40.59
N ALA A 60 -26.04 -27.12 39.41
CA ALA A 60 -25.51 -26.34 38.28
C ALA A 60 -25.60 -24.85 38.62
N ALA A 61 -24.49 -24.13 38.47
CA ALA A 61 -24.44 -22.68 38.60
C ALA A 61 -24.76 -22.02 37.25
N TYR A 62 -24.16 -22.52 36.17
CA TYR A 62 -24.46 -22.07 34.82
C TYR A 62 -24.19 -23.17 33.79
N THR A 63 -24.73 -22.97 32.59
CA THR A 63 -24.41 -23.79 31.41
C THR A 63 -23.94 -22.87 30.28
N MET A 64 -22.70 -23.07 29.80
CA MET A 64 -22.13 -22.29 28.69
C MET A 64 -21.93 -23.17 27.46
N TYR A 65 -22.26 -22.64 26.29
CA TYR A 65 -22.27 -23.41 25.04
C TYR A 65 -20.98 -23.19 24.23
N THR A 66 -20.18 -24.25 24.11
CA THR A 66 -18.97 -24.29 23.28
C THR A 66 -19.23 -24.99 21.93
N SER A 67 -18.33 -24.85 20.96
CA SER A 67 -18.38 -25.60 19.69
C SER A 67 -18.13 -27.09 19.88
N GLY A 68 -18.83 -27.93 19.13
CA GLY A 68 -18.68 -29.38 19.18
C GLY A 68 -18.07 -29.93 17.90
N SER A 69 -17.32 -31.04 17.98
CA SER A 69 -16.69 -31.69 16.81
C SER A 69 -17.67 -32.15 15.72
N THR A 70 -18.98 -32.21 16.03
CA THR A 70 -20.07 -32.53 15.09
C THR A 70 -20.80 -31.29 14.56
N GLY A 71 -20.31 -30.10 14.86
CA GLY A 71 -20.89 -28.83 14.45
C GLY A 71 -22.18 -28.38 15.14
N ARG A 72 -22.50 -28.97 16.29
CA ARG A 72 -23.63 -28.54 17.13
C ARG A 72 -23.13 -28.10 18.50
N PRO A 73 -23.46 -26.88 18.96
CA PRO A 73 -23.01 -26.37 20.26
C PRO A 73 -23.29 -27.35 21.40
N LYS A 74 -22.31 -27.56 22.28
CA LYS A 74 -22.40 -28.45 23.45
C LYS A 74 -22.47 -27.61 24.73
N GLY A 75 -23.51 -27.80 25.52
CA GLY A 75 -23.68 -27.09 26.80
C GLY A 75 -22.78 -27.69 27.87
N VAL A 76 -21.79 -26.94 28.35
CA VAL A 76 -20.92 -27.34 29.47
C VAL A 76 -21.59 -26.95 30.78
N VAL A 77 -21.87 -27.93 31.63
CA VAL A 77 -22.59 -27.72 32.90
C VAL A 77 -21.60 -27.55 34.04
N ILE A 78 -21.47 -26.33 34.55
CA ILE A 78 -20.58 -25.96 35.66
C ILE A 78 -21.38 -25.88 36.95
N THR A 79 -20.84 -26.43 38.04
CA THR A 79 -21.51 -26.47 39.34
C THR A 79 -21.10 -25.31 40.25
N HIS A 80 -21.90 -25.01 41.28
CA HIS A 80 -21.55 -23.98 42.27
C HIS A 80 -20.19 -24.24 42.93
N ARG A 81 -19.84 -25.50 43.20
CA ARG A 81 -18.53 -25.88 43.73
C ARG A 81 -17.39 -25.50 42.81
N ASP A 82 -17.55 -25.73 41.50
CA ASP A 82 -16.54 -25.40 40.49
C ASP A 82 -16.31 -23.88 40.45
N VAL A 83 -17.40 -23.10 40.45
CA VAL A 83 -17.35 -21.63 40.48
C VAL A 83 -16.69 -21.10 41.74
N VAL A 84 -17.13 -21.53 42.91
CA VAL A 84 -16.59 -21.07 44.21
C VAL A 84 -15.11 -21.41 44.32
N ASN A 85 -14.68 -22.58 43.84
CA ASN A 85 -13.28 -22.95 43.81
C ASN A 85 -12.44 -22.01 42.94
N GLY A 86 -12.88 -21.74 41.72
CA GLY A 86 -12.17 -20.84 40.80
C GLY A 86 -12.15 -19.40 41.32
N VAL A 87 -13.31 -18.88 41.70
CA VAL A 87 -13.50 -17.49 42.17
C VAL A 87 -12.61 -17.16 43.38
N LEU A 88 -12.69 -17.93 44.47
CA LEU A 88 -11.96 -17.59 45.68
C LEU A 88 -10.44 -17.60 45.46
N ARG A 89 -9.94 -18.54 44.65
CA ARG A 89 -8.51 -18.66 44.38
C ARG A 89 -8.01 -17.64 43.38
N LEU A 90 -8.79 -17.34 42.35
CA LEU A 90 -8.44 -16.29 41.40
C LEU A 90 -8.48 -14.92 42.06
N ALA A 91 -9.42 -14.64 42.98
CA ALA A 91 -9.42 -13.42 43.77
C ALA A 91 -8.10 -13.24 44.55
N ASP A 92 -7.65 -14.29 45.25
CA ASP A 92 -6.39 -14.29 45.99
C ASP A 92 -5.17 -14.05 45.08
N ILE A 93 -5.11 -14.74 43.94
CA ILE A 93 -3.95 -14.68 43.01
C ILE A 93 -3.89 -13.32 42.28
N VAL A 94 -5.06 -12.81 41.86
CA VAL A 94 -5.19 -11.54 41.13
C VAL A 94 -5.09 -10.34 42.08
N GLY A 95 -5.39 -10.53 43.36
CA GLY A 95 -5.43 -9.48 44.38
C GLY A 95 -6.73 -8.68 44.35
N ILE A 96 -7.86 -9.33 44.07
CA ILE A 96 -9.18 -8.70 44.11
C ILE A 96 -9.69 -8.73 45.56
N GLY A 97 -9.96 -7.55 46.12
CA GLY A 97 -10.52 -7.40 47.47
C GLY A 97 -11.54 -6.26 47.56
N ALA A 98 -11.91 -5.91 48.79
CA ALA A 98 -12.89 -4.85 49.06
C ALA A 98 -12.46 -3.53 48.40
N GLY A 99 -13.33 -2.97 47.55
CA GLY A 99 -13.08 -1.71 46.83
C GLY A 99 -12.19 -1.81 45.58
N THR A 100 -11.69 -3.00 45.21
CA THR A 100 -10.92 -3.17 43.97
C THR A 100 -11.81 -2.94 42.74
N ARG A 101 -11.44 -2.01 41.86
CA ARG A 101 -12.17 -1.73 40.63
C ARG A 101 -11.71 -2.67 39.50
N VAL A 102 -12.63 -3.47 38.98
CA VAL A 102 -12.39 -4.41 37.88
C VAL A 102 -13.17 -3.97 36.65
N LEU A 103 -12.49 -3.89 35.49
CA LEU A 103 -13.13 -3.60 34.22
C LEU A 103 -13.77 -4.88 33.66
N ALA A 104 -15.08 -4.85 33.44
CA ALA A 104 -15.84 -5.99 32.91
C ALA A 104 -16.35 -5.68 31.51
N GLY A 105 -15.65 -6.19 30.51
CA GLY A 105 -15.95 -6.01 29.09
C GLY A 105 -16.14 -7.32 28.34
N THR A 106 -16.04 -8.47 29.00
CA THR A 106 -16.17 -9.76 28.33
C THR A 106 -17.64 -10.21 28.27
N SER A 107 -18.09 -10.65 27.09
CA SER A 107 -19.45 -11.15 26.89
C SER A 107 -19.83 -12.23 27.91
N VAL A 108 -21.04 -12.11 28.48
CA VAL A 108 -21.63 -13.04 29.47
C VAL A 108 -21.77 -14.49 28.99
N ASN A 109 -21.55 -14.74 27.70
CA ASN A 109 -21.56 -16.09 27.12
C ASN A 109 -20.25 -16.87 27.32
N PHE A 110 -19.23 -16.24 27.90
CA PHE A 110 -17.92 -16.84 28.17
C PHE A 110 -17.63 -16.85 29.67
N ASP A 111 -16.88 -17.83 30.13
CA ASP A 111 -16.53 -18.06 31.53
C ASP A 111 -15.67 -16.94 32.13
N VAL A 112 -14.90 -16.21 31.31
CA VAL A 112 -14.18 -15.00 31.72
C VAL A 112 -15.13 -13.94 32.31
N SER A 113 -16.37 -13.83 31.82
CA SER A 113 -17.36 -12.92 32.41
C SER A 113 -17.74 -13.29 33.85
N VAL A 114 -17.71 -14.60 34.19
CA VAL A 114 -17.94 -15.08 35.56
C VAL A 114 -16.74 -14.74 36.44
N PHE A 115 -15.53 -14.80 35.88
CA PHE A 115 -14.34 -14.26 36.56
C PHE A 115 -14.50 -12.76 36.83
N GLU A 116 -14.82 -11.95 35.83
CA GLU A 116 -14.98 -10.49 35.97
C GLU A 116 -16.08 -10.12 36.98
N THR A 117 -17.24 -10.79 36.92
CA THR A 117 -18.42 -10.45 37.71
C THR A 117 -18.42 -11.10 39.09
N VAL A 118 -18.49 -12.43 39.17
CA VAL A 118 -18.68 -13.17 40.42
C VAL A 118 -17.46 -13.06 41.32
N THR A 119 -16.23 -13.09 40.77
CA THR A 119 -15.02 -12.93 41.58
C THR A 119 -14.96 -11.57 42.25
N THR A 120 -15.22 -10.52 41.48
CA THR A 120 -15.22 -9.14 41.96
C THR A 120 -16.27 -8.92 43.03
N LEU A 121 -17.52 -9.33 42.78
CA LEU A 121 -18.61 -9.11 43.72
C LEU A 121 -18.47 -9.96 44.99
N ALA A 122 -17.99 -11.21 44.88
CA ALA A 122 -17.78 -12.08 46.04
C ALA A 122 -16.66 -11.56 46.96
N ALA A 123 -15.67 -10.86 46.42
CA ALA A 123 -14.57 -10.25 47.17
C ALA A 123 -14.88 -8.83 47.70
N GLY A 124 -16.07 -8.28 47.41
CA GLY A 124 -16.46 -6.91 47.79
C GLY A 124 -15.85 -5.81 46.90
N GLY A 125 -15.41 -6.15 45.70
CA GLY A 125 -14.90 -5.22 44.70
C GLY A 125 -15.99 -4.43 43.98
N VAL A 126 -15.58 -3.54 43.09
CA VAL A 126 -16.44 -2.68 42.26
C VAL A 126 -16.31 -3.11 40.80
N LEU A 127 -17.45 -3.39 40.16
CA LEU A 127 -17.50 -3.78 38.76
C LEU A 127 -17.79 -2.55 37.88
N GLU A 128 -16.92 -2.29 36.91
CA GLU A 128 -17.19 -1.31 35.85
C GLU A 128 -17.57 -2.04 34.57
N VAL A 129 -18.87 -2.06 34.26
CA VAL A 129 -19.39 -2.70 33.06
C VAL A 129 -19.18 -1.79 31.85
N VAL A 130 -18.45 -2.28 30.86
CA VAL A 130 -18.17 -1.59 29.58
C VAL A 130 -18.54 -2.48 28.40
N ARG A 131 -18.59 -1.89 27.20
CA ARG A 131 -18.86 -2.63 25.97
C ARG A 131 -17.81 -3.70 25.70
N ASP A 132 -16.54 -3.31 25.79
CA ASP A 132 -15.34 -4.12 25.64
C ASP A 132 -14.13 -3.34 26.20
N VAL A 133 -12.95 -3.96 26.21
CA VAL A 133 -11.73 -3.36 26.78
C VAL A 133 -11.16 -2.19 25.95
N LEU A 134 -11.51 -2.07 24.66
CA LEU A 134 -10.99 -1.01 23.78
C LEU A 134 -11.50 0.38 24.17
N VAL A 135 -12.58 0.42 24.96
CA VAL A 135 -13.08 1.65 25.61
C VAL A 135 -11.99 2.37 26.41
N ILE A 136 -10.94 1.67 26.87
CA ILE A 136 -9.78 2.32 27.50
C ILE A 136 -9.07 3.27 26.52
N GLY A 137 -8.82 2.84 25.28
CA GLY A 137 -8.20 3.66 24.24
C GLY A 137 -9.10 4.81 23.80
N GLU A 138 -10.40 4.55 23.61
CA GLU A 138 -11.41 5.57 23.28
C GLU A 138 -11.48 6.70 24.32
N ARG A 139 -11.24 6.37 25.60
CA ARG A 139 -11.23 7.34 26.72
C ARG A 139 -9.89 8.03 26.91
N GLY A 140 -8.86 7.66 26.15
CA GLY A 140 -7.49 8.16 26.33
C GLY A 140 -6.82 7.71 27.64
N GLY A 141 -7.21 6.54 28.16
CA GLY A 141 -6.63 5.93 29.36
C GLY A 141 -7.65 5.32 30.32
N TRP A 142 -7.15 4.61 31.34
CA TRP A 142 -7.97 4.03 32.42
C TRP A 142 -7.17 3.88 33.70
N SER A 143 -7.83 4.08 34.85
CA SER A 143 -7.24 3.91 36.17
C SER A 143 -8.13 3.04 37.04
N GLY A 144 -7.61 1.90 37.49
CA GLY A 144 -8.32 0.96 38.35
C GLY A 144 -7.44 -0.19 38.82
N GLY A 145 -8.05 -1.23 39.39
CA GLY A 145 -7.34 -2.37 39.97
C GLY A 145 -6.97 -3.41 38.93
N VAL A 146 -7.96 -3.99 38.25
CA VAL A 146 -7.76 -5.16 37.38
C VAL A 146 -8.35 -4.97 36.00
N ILE A 147 -7.55 -5.32 34.98
CA ILE A 147 -7.98 -5.48 33.59
C ILE A 147 -7.87 -6.97 33.22
N SER A 148 -8.93 -7.57 32.69
CA SER A 148 -8.86 -8.88 32.03
C SER A 148 -9.09 -8.76 30.54
N THR A 149 -8.24 -9.43 29.75
CA THR A 149 -8.33 -9.42 28.29
C THR A 149 -7.50 -10.56 27.67
N VAL A 150 -7.48 -10.64 26.35
CA VAL A 150 -6.58 -11.50 25.57
C VAL A 150 -5.32 -10.73 25.15
N PRO A 151 -4.16 -11.42 24.96
CA PRO A 151 -2.91 -10.81 24.50
C PRO A 151 -3.04 -9.92 23.26
N SER A 152 -3.74 -10.39 22.23
CA SER A 152 -3.91 -9.66 20.95
C SER A 152 -4.53 -8.27 21.12
N VAL A 153 -5.64 -8.19 21.86
CA VAL A 153 -6.36 -6.93 22.11
C VAL A 153 -5.57 -5.98 23.02
N PHE A 154 -4.83 -6.51 23.99
CA PHE A 154 -4.01 -5.67 24.86
C PHE A 154 -2.81 -5.05 24.15
N SER A 155 -2.22 -5.77 23.18
CA SER A 155 -1.12 -5.20 22.38
C SER A 155 -1.57 -3.95 21.62
N GLU A 156 -2.75 -4.02 20.99
CA GLU A 156 -3.36 -2.87 20.31
C GLU A 156 -3.68 -1.73 21.28
N LEU A 157 -4.18 -2.07 22.47
CA LEU A 157 -4.48 -1.08 23.49
C LEU A 157 -3.23 -0.32 23.98
N LEU A 158 -2.08 -1.01 24.10
CA LEU A 158 -0.81 -0.37 24.45
C LEU A 158 -0.31 0.60 23.36
N ASP A 159 -0.62 0.35 22.08
CA ASP A 159 -0.27 1.25 20.96
C ASP A 159 -1.12 2.54 20.98
N GLN A 160 -2.37 2.47 21.44
CA GLN A 160 -3.32 3.58 21.40
C GLN A 160 -3.29 4.49 22.64
N ALA A 161 -2.83 3.98 23.79
CA ALA A 161 -3.00 4.62 25.10
C ALA A 161 -1.69 4.70 25.91
N GLU A 162 -0.56 4.95 25.24
CA GLU A 162 0.78 4.90 25.83
C GLU A 162 0.91 5.83 27.06
N GLY A 163 1.25 5.26 28.22
CA GLY A 163 1.44 5.99 29.48
C GLY A 163 0.18 6.45 30.21
N THR A 164 -1.02 6.14 29.69
CA THR A 164 -2.30 6.59 30.27
C THR A 164 -3.09 5.50 31.01
N ILE A 165 -2.61 4.26 30.97
CA ILE A 165 -3.20 3.11 31.68
C ILE A 165 -2.51 2.94 33.04
N LYS A 166 -3.32 2.92 34.10
CA LYS A 166 -2.90 2.62 35.47
C LYS A 166 -3.71 1.44 35.99
N ALA A 167 -3.08 0.28 36.05
CA ALA A 167 -3.67 -0.95 36.56
C ALA A 167 -2.71 -1.64 37.54
N GLU A 168 -3.23 -2.25 38.60
CA GLU A 168 -2.44 -3.02 39.56
C GLU A 168 -2.15 -4.43 39.02
N THR A 169 -3.11 -5.02 38.30
CA THR A 169 -3.00 -6.36 37.72
C THR A 169 -3.63 -6.43 36.33
N VAL A 170 -2.96 -7.07 35.38
CA VAL A 170 -3.51 -7.44 34.07
C VAL A 170 -3.57 -8.96 33.96
N VAL A 171 -4.76 -9.50 33.70
CA VAL A 171 -5.02 -10.93 33.58
C VAL A 171 -5.23 -11.30 32.12
N PHE A 172 -4.39 -12.18 31.60
CA PHE A 172 -4.49 -12.78 30.28
C PHE A 172 -5.07 -14.18 30.37
N ALA A 173 -6.01 -14.50 29.49
CA ALA A 173 -6.54 -15.85 29.30
C ALA A 173 -6.91 -16.07 27.82
N GLY A 174 -7.03 -17.33 27.40
CA GLY A 174 -7.57 -17.69 26.08
C GLY A 174 -6.56 -17.82 24.92
N GLU A 175 -5.46 -17.07 24.94
CA GLU A 175 -4.37 -17.16 23.92
C GLU A 175 -3.02 -17.49 24.56
N ALA A 176 -2.05 -17.89 23.72
CA ALA A 176 -0.67 -17.99 24.16
C ALA A 176 -0.12 -16.57 24.44
N LEU A 177 0.42 -16.35 25.64
CA LEU A 177 0.95 -15.06 26.05
C LEU A 177 2.42 -14.92 25.64
N PRO A 178 2.79 -14.02 24.70
CA PRO A 178 4.19 -13.82 24.32
C PRO A 178 4.97 -13.18 25.46
N ALA A 179 6.21 -13.63 25.70
CA ALA A 179 7.07 -13.04 26.72
C ALA A 179 7.37 -11.56 26.45
N ALA A 180 7.46 -11.16 25.18
CA ALA A 180 7.64 -9.77 24.77
C ALA A 180 6.47 -8.87 25.22
N LEU A 181 5.23 -9.37 25.18
CA LEU A 181 4.07 -8.59 25.62
C LEU A 181 4.04 -8.42 27.14
N VAL A 182 4.47 -9.42 27.90
CA VAL A 182 4.62 -9.31 29.37
C VAL A 182 5.59 -8.19 29.72
N LYS A 183 6.77 -8.19 29.08
CA LYS A 183 7.77 -7.14 29.29
C LYS A 183 7.24 -5.77 28.90
N ARG A 184 6.60 -5.66 27.73
CA ARG A 184 5.99 -4.42 27.25
C ARG A 184 4.95 -3.88 28.24
N ALA A 185 4.09 -4.74 28.79
CA ALA A 185 3.10 -4.34 29.79
C ALA A 185 3.75 -3.79 31.07
N GLN A 186 4.83 -4.43 31.54
CA GLN A 186 5.59 -3.99 32.71
C GLN A 186 6.34 -2.68 32.48
N ASP A 187 6.89 -2.48 31.27
CA ASP A 187 7.59 -1.26 30.87
C ASP A 187 6.62 -0.06 30.75
N THR A 188 5.40 -0.30 30.23
CA THR A 188 4.39 0.76 30.02
C THR A 188 3.55 1.08 31.27
N ILE A 189 3.33 0.10 32.16
CA ILE A 189 2.54 0.26 33.38
C ILE A 189 3.42 -0.11 34.59
N PRO A 190 4.13 0.87 35.17
CA PRO A 190 5.05 0.61 36.28
C PRO A 190 4.36 -0.09 37.46
N GLY A 191 4.95 -1.19 37.94
CA GLY A 191 4.42 -1.95 39.08
C GLY A 191 3.27 -2.90 38.76
N VAL A 192 2.88 -3.06 37.48
CA VAL A 192 1.79 -3.98 37.11
C VAL A 192 2.18 -5.45 37.30
N ARG A 193 1.28 -6.24 37.90
CA ARG A 193 1.41 -7.70 37.92
C ARG A 193 0.73 -8.29 36.69
N VAL A 194 1.43 -9.13 35.94
CA VAL A 194 0.86 -9.82 34.78
C VAL A 194 0.54 -11.26 35.14
N ILE A 195 -0.71 -11.68 34.93
CA ILE A 195 -1.16 -13.03 35.26
C ILE A 195 -1.57 -13.74 33.98
N ASN A 196 -0.96 -14.89 33.69
CA ASN A 196 -1.36 -15.80 32.63
C ASN A 196 -2.22 -16.92 33.22
N ALA A 197 -3.52 -16.86 33.01
CA ALA A 197 -4.48 -17.82 33.53
C ALA A 197 -4.96 -18.75 32.41
N TYR A 198 -5.03 -20.05 32.71
CA TYR A 198 -5.35 -21.09 31.74
C TYR A 198 -6.47 -21.99 32.23
N GLY A 199 -7.42 -22.28 31.35
CA GLY A 199 -8.44 -23.29 31.53
C GLY A 199 -9.35 -23.36 30.33
N GLN A 200 -10.08 -24.47 30.22
CA GLN A 200 -11.18 -24.61 29.28
C GLN A 200 -12.49 -24.33 30.01
N THR A 201 -13.56 -24.08 29.25
CA THR A 201 -14.90 -23.95 29.82
C THR A 201 -15.27 -25.17 30.66
N GLU A 202 -14.78 -26.36 30.30
CA GLU A 202 -14.96 -27.61 31.04
C GLU A 202 -14.27 -27.67 32.42
N SER A 203 -13.43 -26.70 32.79
CA SER A 203 -12.72 -26.67 34.07
C SER A 203 -12.79 -25.35 34.84
N PHE A 204 -13.39 -24.29 34.28
CA PHE A 204 -13.49 -22.95 34.89
C PHE A 204 -12.17 -22.48 35.56
N TYR A 205 -11.14 -22.27 34.71
CA TYR A 205 -9.73 -22.07 35.09
C TYR A 205 -9.10 -23.25 35.84
N ALA A 206 -7.98 -23.73 35.30
CA ALA A 206 -7.25 -24.88 35.84
C ALA A 206 -5.93 -24.46 36.49
N THR A 207 -5.19 -23.55 35.86
CA THR A 207 -3.85 -23.13 36.27
C THR A 207 -3.68 -21.63 36.15
N ALA A 208 -2.74 -21.06 36.90
CA ALA A 208 -2.36 -19.65 36.77
C ALA A 208 -0.86 -19.47 37.00
N PHE A 209 -0.30 -18.49 36.31
CA PHE A 209 1.08 -18.04 36.44
C PHE A 209 1.10 -16.52 36.69
N THR A 210 1.88 -16.07 37.66
CA THR A 210 2.11 -14.65 37.91
C THR A 210 3.53 -14.29 37.50
N ALA A 211 3.66 -13.35 36.57
CA ALA A 211 4.91 -12.68 36.23
C ALA A 211 5.03 -11.40 37.08
N ASP A 212 5.96 -11.42 38.03
CA ASP A 212 6.39 -10.24 38.78
C ASP A 212 7.56 -9.54 38.05
N GLU A 213 8.02 -8.39 38.58
CA GLU A 213 9.14 -7.62 38.01
C GLU A 213 10.47 -8.42 38.01
N ALA A 214 10.58 -9.45 38.85
CA ALA A 214 11.76 -10.30 38.95
C ALA A 214 11.75 -11.48 37.94
N TRP A 215 10.62 -11.71 37.26
CA TRP A 215 10.51 -12.77 36.28
C TRP A 215 11.31 -12.45 35.01
N THR A 216 12.31 -13.27 34.71
CA THR A 216 13.05 -13.21 33.46
C THR A 216 12.55 -14.30 32.51
N ALA A 217 12.23 -13.90 31.28
CA ALA A 217 11.74 -14.82 30.27
C ALA A 217 12.83 -15.84 29.87
N THR A 218 12.53 -17.14 30.02
CA THR A 218 13.38 -18.26 29.60
C THR A 218 12.91 -18.91 28.29
N ALA A 219 11.75 -18.52 27.79
CA ALA A 219 11.11 -19.02 26.56
C ALA A 219 10.31 -17.91 25.85
N ALA A 220 9.90 -18.16 24.60
CA ALA A 220 9.17 -17.19 23.78
C ALA A 220 7.74 -16.88 24.29
N THR A 221 7.13 -17.79 25.05
CA THR A 221 5.80 -17.64 25.63
C THR A 221 5.83 -17.83 27.15
N ALA A 222 4.99 -17.10 27.87
CA ALA A 222 4.84 -17.26 29.31
C ALA A 222 4.23 -18.65 29.66
N PRO A 223 4.68 -19.31 30.74
CA PRO A 223 4.07 -20.54 31.22
C PRO A 223 2.59 -20.35 31.56
N ILE A 224 1.81 -21.44 31.52
CA ILE A 224 0.44 -21.48 32.04
C ILE A 224 0.37 -21.75 33.56
N GLY A 225 1.54 -21.98 34.17
CA GLY A 225 1.73 -21.94 35.61
C GLY A 225 1.44 -23.25 36.32
N VAL A 226 0.88 -23.15 37.53
CA VAL A 226 0.60 -24.28 38.41
C VAL A 226 -0.91 -24.42 38.66
N PRO A 227 -1.41 -25.64 38.97
CA PRO A 227 -2.82 -25.84 39.27
C PRO A 227 -3.36 -24.95 40.38
N LEU A 228 -4.59 -24.48 40.21
CA LEU A 228 -5.36 -23.81 41.26
C LEU A 228 -5.68 -24.79 42.39
N ALA A 229 -6.12 -24.27 43.55
CA ALA A 229 -6.49 -25.15 44.66
C ALA A 229 -7.62 -26.11 44.25
N ASN A 230 -7.57 -27.34 44.77
CA ASN A 230 -8.49 -28.43 44.41
C ASN A 230 -8.53 -28.78 42.90
N MET A 231 -7.53 -28.35 42.13
CA MET A 231 -7.29 -28.74 40.74
C MET A 231 -5.99 -29.54 40.63
N GLY A 232 -5.95 -30.46 39.68
CA GLY A 232 -4.77 -31.21 39.27
C GLY A 232 -4.51 -30.98 37.79
N ALA A 233 -3.24 -31.07 37.37
CA ALA A 233 -2.88 -31.03 35.96
C ALA A 233 -1.78 -32.05 35.68
N TYR A 234 -2.04 -32.98 34.76
CA TYR A 234 -1.15 -34.08 34.41
C TYR A 234 -0.76 -34.00 32.93
N VAL A 235 0.52 -34.21 32.63
CA VAL A 235 1.01 -34.39 31.25
C VAL A 235 1.17 -35.88 31.04
N LEU A 236 0.31 -36.48 30.22
CA LEU A 236 0.18 -37.92 30.08
C LEU A 236 0.54 -38.38 28.65
N GLY A 237 1.12 -39.58 28.55
CA GLY A 237 1.27 -40.29 27.29
C GLY A 237 0.00 -41.07 26.89
N PRO A 238 -0.03 -41.72 25.70
CA PRO A 238 -1.21 -42.41 25.17
C PRO A 238 -1.78 -43.53 26.06
N ALA A 239 -0.98 -44.09 26.98
CA ALA A 239 -1.38 -45.11 27.94
C ALA A 239 -1.82 -44.54 29.31
N LEU A 240 -2.13 -43.24 29.39
CA LEU A 240 -2.43 -42.50 30.63
C LEU A 240 -1.33 -42.61 31.69
N GLN A 241 -0.06 -42.65 31.26
CA GLN A 241 1.09 -42.66 32.17
C GLN A 241 1.69 -41.25 32.28
N PRO A 242 2.04 -40.76 33.48
CA PRO A 242 2.70 -39.47 33.65
C PRO A 242 4.05 -39.44 32.92
N LEU A 243 4.28 -38.36 32.16
CA LEU A 243 5.55 -38.14 31.47
C LEU A 243 6.54 -37.39 32.35
N ALA A 244 7.84 -37.62 32.11
CA ALA A 244 8.92 -36.95 32.83
C ALA A 244 8.96 -35.43 32.52
N PRO A 245 9.50 -34.59 33.43
CA PRO A 245 9.72 -33.17 33.15
C PRO A 245 10.49 -32.94 31.83
N GLY A 246 10.07 -31.95 31.06
CA GLY A 246 10.60 -31.62 29.74
C GLY A 246 9.97 -32.37 28.56
N VAL A 247 9.28 -33.49 28.80
CA VAL A 247 8.63 -34.28 27.74
C VAL A 247 7.26 -33.70 27.42
N VAL A 248 6.97 -33.56 26.12
CA VAL A 248 5.67 -33.12 25.62
C VAL A 248 4.69 -34.28 25.64
N GLY A 249 3.50 -34.06 26.19
CA GLY A 249 2.38 -34.99 26.17
C GLY A 249 1.04 -34.27 26.22
N GLU A 250 -0.05 -35.03 26.27
CA GLU A 250 -1.39 -34.47 26.34
C GLU A 250 -1.70 -34.02 27.77
N LEU A 251 -2.29 -32.82 27.90
CA LEU A 251 -2.66 -32.23 29.17
C LEU A 251 -4.03 -32.74 29.63
N TYR A 252 -4.10 -33.20 30.87
CA TYR A 252 -5.32 -33.60 31.56
C TYR A 252 -5.51 -32.74 32.80
N VAL A 253 -6.71 -32.21 33.00
CA VAL A 253 -7.06 -31.41 34.18
C VAL A 253 -7.97 -32.23 35.08
N ALA A 254 -7.67 -32.31 36.38
CA ALA A 254 -8.44 -33.07 37.36
C ALA A 254 -8.92 -32.19 38.52
N GLY A 255 -9.78 -32.74 39.38
CA GLY A 255 -10.34 -32.01 40.52
C GLY A 255 -11.75 -31.48 40.25
N ASN A 256 -11.98 -30.19 40.52
CA ASN A 256 -13.27 -29.53 40.28
C ASN A 256 -13.48 -29.22 38.78
N VAL A 257 -13.65 -30.28 37.99
CA VAL A 257 -14.03 -30.22 36.58
C VAL A 257 -15.54 -30.29 36.42
N ALA A 258 -16.05 -29.74 35.32
CA ALA A 258 -17.48 -29.65 35.03
C ALA A 258 -18.24 -30.97 35.25
N ARG A 259 -19.55 -30.87 35.50
CA ARG A 259 -20.43 -32.05 35.56
C ARG A 259 -20.33 -32.88 34.27
N GLY A 260 -20.25 -32.19 33.14
CA GLY A 260 -20.15 -32.77 31.81
C GLY A 260 -20.89 -31.92 30.78
N TYR A 261 -21.22 -32.54 29.65
CA TYR A 261 -22.02 -31.90 28.60
C TYR A 261 -23.51 -32.23 28.77
N LEU A 262 -24.36 -31.20 28.74
CA LEU A 262 -25.81 -31.30 28.85
C LEU A 262 -26.36 -32.26 27.79
N GLY A 263 -27.15 -33.24 28.21
CA GLY A 263 -27.78 -34.22 27.32
C GLY A 263 -26.81 -35.14 26.55
N ARG A 264 -25.49 -35.10 26.80
CA ARG A 264 -24.48 -35.81 26.00
C ARG A 264 -23.60 -36.74 26.84
N ALA A 265 -24.21 -37.81 27.36
CA ALA A 265 -23.53 -38.79 28.22
C ALA A 265 -22.32 -39.45 27.56
N ARG A 266 -22.42 -39.86 26.28
CA ARG A 266 -21.31 -40.49 25.54
C ARG A 266 -20.09 -39.56 25.44
N LEU A 267 -20.31 -38.34 24.96
CA LEU A 267 -19.22 -37.35 24.82
C LEU A 267 -18.64 -36.96 26.18
N THR A 268 -19.48 -36.92 27.22
CA THR A 268 -19.03 -36.70 28.59
C THR A 268 -18.08 -37.81 29.03
N ALA A 269 -18.44 -39.09 28.83
CA ALA A 269 -17.57 -40.21 29.20
C ALA A 269 -16.27 -40.27 28.39
N GLU A 270 -16.27 -39.80 27.15
CA GLU A 270 -15.09 -39.75 26.29
C GLU A 270 -14.06 -38.68 26.72
N ARG A 271 -14.54 -37.56 27.27
CA ARG A 271 -13.67 -36.42 27.64
C ARG A 271 -13.44 -36.29 29.15
N PHE A 272 -14.43 -36.59 29.97
CA PHE A 272 -14.36 -36.62 31.43
C PHE A 272 -14.14 -38.06 31.88
N VAL A 273 -12.90 -38.51 31.76
CA VAL A 273 -12.48 -39.88 32.06
C VAL A 273 -12.24 -40.07 33.56
N ALA A 274 -12.17 -41.32 34.02
CA ALA A 274 -11.78 -41.62 35.39
C ALA A 274 -10.34 -41.15 35.65
N ASP A 275 -10.10 -40.53 36.81
CA ASP A 275 -8.77 -40.10 37.23
C ASP A 275 -8.10 -41.23 38.03
N PRO A 276 -7.06 -41.90 37.50
CA PRO A 276 -6.35 -42.95 38.23
C PRO A 276 -5.37 -42.41 39.29
N PHE A 277 -5.15 -41.10 39.35
CA PHE A 277 -4.21 -40.45 40.26
C PHE A 277 -4.90 -39.76 41.45
N GLY A 278 -6.23 -39.57 41.35
CA GLY A 278 -7.07 -38.96 42.36
C GLY A 278 -7.71 -39.97 43.33
N PRO A 279 -8.56 -39.49 44.27
CA PRO A 279 -9.34 -40.37 45.14
C PRO A 279 -10.36 -41.22 44.35
N ALA A 280 -10.85 -42.30 44.96
CA ALA A 280 -11.82 -43.19 44.31
C ALA A 280 -13.06 -42.42 43.84
N GLY A 281 -13.37 -42.53 42.54
CA GLY A 281 -14.48 -41.81 41.89
C GLY A 281 -14.12 -40.42 41.35
N ALA A 282 -12.85 -39.99 41.47
CA ALA A 282 -12.37 -38.77 40.83
C ALA A 282 -12.40 -38.87 39.29
N ARG A 283 -12.48 -37.70 38.65
CA ARG A 283 -12.54 -37.55 37.19
C ARG A 283 -11.49 -36.55 36.74
N MET A 284 -10.94 -36.79 35.55
CA MET A 284 -10.07 -35.85 34.85
C MET A 284 -10.64 -35.56 33.46
N TYR A 285 -10.52 -34.31 33.05
CA TYR A 285 -10.88 -33.80 31.75
C TYR A 285 -9.68 -33.88 30.80
N ARG A 286 -9.87 -34.58 29.69
CA ARG A 286 -8.93 -34.67 28.57
C ARG A 286 -9.01 -33.39 27.72
N THR A 287 -7.98 -32.56 27.78
CA THR A 287 -8.04 -31.20 27.19
C THR A 287 -7.82 -31.16 25.68
N GLY A 288 -7.09 -32.13 25.12
CA GLY A 288 -6.59 -32.10 23.74
C GLY A 288 -5.42 -31.12 23.50
N ASP A 289 -4.94 -30.44 24.54
CA ASP A 289 -3.80 -29.53 24.48
C ASP A 289 -2.50 -30.29 24.77
N LEU A 290 -1.43 -30.00 24.03
CA LEU A 290 -0.09 -30.51 24.27
C LEU A 290 0.66 -29.57 25.21
N ALA A 291 1.22 -30.15 26.27
CA ALA A 291 1.98 -29.40 27.27
C ALA A 291 3.22 -30.19 27.70
N ARG A 292 4.15 -29.49 28.35
CA ARG A 292 5.26 -30.10 29.09
C ARG A 292 5.39 -29.47 30.46
N ARG A 293 5.94 -30.23 31.40
CA ARG A 293 6.27 -29.72 32.74
C ARG A 293 7.73 -29.28 32.77
N GLY A 294 7.99 -28.01 33.09
CA GLY A 294 9.34 -27.47 33.29
C GLY A 294 10.04 -28.09 34.52
N ALA A 295 11.35 -27.87 34.62
CA ALA A 295 12.14 -28.34 35.76
C ALA A 295 11.76 -27.65 37.08
N ASP A 296 11.18 -26.44 37.00
CA ASP A 296 10.63 -25.68 38.12
C ASP A 296 9.20 -26.11 38.52
N GLY A 297 8.65 -27.14 37.87
CA GLY A 297 7.32 -27.68 38.12
C GLY A 297 6.18 -26.93 37.42
N ARG A 298 6.46 -25.81 36.75
CA ARG A 298 5.46 -25.04 35.99
C ARG A 298 5.09 -25.73 34.68
N LEU A 299 3.88 -25.49 34.19
CA LEU A 299 3.39 -26.05 32.94
C LEU A 299 3.59 -25.04 31.80
N GLU A 300 4.08 -25.55 30.67
CA GLU A 300 4.22 -24.81 29.42
C GLU A 300 3.31 -25.45 28.36
N CYS A 301 2.46 -24.65 27.74
CA CYS A 301 1.62 -25.09 26.63
C CYS A 301 2.43 -25.04 25.33
N VAL A 302 2.44 -26.14 24.57
CA VAL A 302 3.23 -26.31 23.35
C VAL A 302 2.36 -26.20 22.09
N GLY A 303 1.10 -26.63 22.16
CA GLY A 303 0.20 -26.66 21.01
C GLY A 303 -1.00 -27.59 21.23
N ARG A 304 -1.53 -28.19 20.16
CA ARG A 304 -2.67 -29.12 20.18
C ARG A 304 -2.37 -30.38 19.36
N ASP A 305 -3.06 -31.47 19.68
CA ASP A 305 -2.94 -32.76 18.99
C ASP A 305 -4.08 -33.03 17.97
N ASP A 306 -5.13 -32.19 17.91
CA ASP A 306 -6.29 -32.35 17.03
C ASP A 306 -6.36 -31.34 15.87
N GLU A 307 -7.21 -31.60 14.86
CA GLU A 307 -7.45 -30.73 13.68
C GLU A 307 -8.16 -29.40 14.03
N GLN A 308 -8.35 -29.08 15.33
CA GLN A 308 -8.95 -27.82 15.78
C GLN A 308 -7.98 -26.66 15.59
N VAL A 309 -8.48 -25.60 14.95
CA VAL A 309 -7.70 -24.40 14.65
C VAL A 309 -8.10 -23.27 15.60
N LYS A 310 -7.13 -22.45 16.03
CA LYS A 310 -7.39 -21.22 16.78
C LYS A 310 -7.32 -20.03 15.82
N VAL A 311 -8.46 -19.38 15.57
CA VAL A 311 -8.54 -18.18 14.73
C VAL A 311 -9.08 -17.03 15.60
N ARG A 312 -8.34 -15.92 15.70
CA ARG A 312 -8.71 -14.72 16.49
C ARG A 312 -9.09 -15.02 17.96
N GLY A 313 -8.34 -15.91 18.62
CA GLY A 313 -8.63 -16.31 20.00
C GLY A 313 -9.76 -17.33 20.18
N PHE A 314 -10.46 -17.71 19.12
CA PHE A 314 -11.56 -18.69 19.16
C PHE A 314 -11.12 -20.08 18.66
N ARG A 315 -11.58 -21.12 19.36
CA ARG A 315 -11.33 -22.53 19.03
C ARG A 315 -12.42 -23.02 18.05
N ILE A 316 -12.03 -23.35 16.82
CA ILE A 316 -12.93 -23.67 15.71
C ILE A 316 -12.67 -25.09 15.22
N GLU A 317 -13.77 -25.80 14.93
CA GLU A 317 -13.77 -27.13 14.32
C GLU A 317 -14.08 -26.97 12.82
N PRO A 318 -13.13 -27.20 11.89
CA PRO A 318 -13.39 -27.04 10.46
C PRO A 318 -14.58 -27.87 9.96
N GLY A 319 -14.79 -29.08 10.51
CA GLY A 319 -15.94 -29.94 10.17
C GLY A 319 -17.32 -29.36 10.53
N GLU A 320 -17.41 -28.48 11.54
CA GLU A 320 -18.64 -27.72 11.86
C GLU A 320 -19.02 -26.78 10.70
N VAL A 321 -17.99 -26.19 10.11
CA VAL A 321 -18.11 -25.22 9.02
C VAL A 321 -18.36 -25.93 7.69
N GLU A 322 -17.72 -27.06 7.45
CA GLU A 322 -17.99 -27.94 6.29
C GLU A 322 -19.43 -28.46 6.30
N SER A 323 -19.94 -28.85 7.46
CA SER A 323 -21.34 -29.32 7.61
C SER A 323 -22.33 -28.18 7.38
N ALA A 324 -22.01 -26.96 7.85
CA ALA A 324 -22.84 -25.79 7.59
C ALA A 324 -22.83 -25.38 6.11
N LEU A 325 -21.71 -25.55 5.41
CA LEU A 325 -21.58 -25.29 3.97
C LEU A 325 -22.33 -26.31 3.12
N THR A 326 -22.19 -27.61 3.43
CA THR A 326 -22.87 -28.70 2.71
C THR A 326 -24.37 -28.75 2.97
N ALA A 327 -24.87 -28.08 4.02
CA ALA A 327 -26.30 -27.88 4.21
C ALA A 327 -26.94 -26.87 3.23
N HIS A 328 -26.14 -26.11 2.46
CA HIS A 328 -26.65 -25.23 1.43
C HIS A 328 -27.12 -26.06 0.21
N PRO A 329 -28.37 -25.90 -0.30
CA PRO A 329 -28.95 -26.76 -1.34
C PRO A 329 -28.14 -26.86 -2.64
N ALA A 330 -27.29 -25.87 -2.90
CA ALA A 330 -26.48 -25.78 -4.10
C ALA A 330 -24.97 -26.05 -3.87
N VAL A 331 -24.62 -26.66 -2.73
CA VAL A 331 -23.26 -27.16 -2.42
C VAL A 331 -23.25 -28.68 -2.33
N THR A 332 -22.39 -29.33 -3.11
CA THR A 332 -22.28 -30.80 -3.16
C THR A 332 -21.16 -31.33 -2.25
N GLN A 333 -20.04 -30.61 -2.16
CA GLN A 333 -18.91 -30.94 -1.28
C GLN A 333 -18.33 -29.65 -0.70
N ALA A 334 -17.85 -29.70 0.53
CA ALA A 334 -17.11 -28.60 1.13
C ALA A 334 -15.92 -29.12 1.94
N LEU A 335 -14.85 -28.33 2.00
CA LEU A 335 -13.65 -28.59 2.78
C LEU A 335 -13.19 -27.27 3.40
N VAL A 336 -12.90 -27.24 4.69
CA VAL A 336 -12.48 -26.03 5.40
C VAL A 336 -11.08 -26.22 5.96
N THR A 337 -10.21 -25.24 5.74
CA THR A 337 -8.84 -25.27 6.23
C THR A 337 -8.39 -23.87 6.66
N THR A 338 -7.23 -23.79 7.29
CA THR A 338 -6.60 -22.50 7.61
C THR A 338 -5.55 -22.13 6.57
N CYS A 339 -5.54 -20.86 6.18
CA CYS A 339 -4.48 -20.27 5.38
C CYS A 339 -3.85 -19.15 6.21
N ARG A 340 -2.51 -19.11 6.29
CA ARG A 340 -1.79 -18.06 6.99
C ARG A 340 -1.48 -16.93 6.01
N HIS A 341 -2.01 -15.73 6.28
CA HIS A 341 -1.80 -14.52 5.49
C HIS A 341 -1.43 -13.37 6.46
N GLU A 342 -0.38 -12.59 6.15
CA GLU A 342 0.14 -11.51 7.02
C GLU A 342 0.39 -11.94 8.48
N GLY A 343 0.89 -13.16 8.69
CA GLY A 343 1.16 -13.68 10.03
C GLY A 343 -0.08 -14.12 10.83
N ARG A 344 -1.31 -13.94 10.30
CA ARG A 344 -2.59 -14.33 10.91
C ARG A 344 -3.16 -15.60 10.26
N ASP A 345 -3.82 -16.44 11.04
CA ASP A 345 -4.53 -17.63 10.51
C ASP A 345 -5.97 -17.25 10.11
N HIS A 346 -6.32 -17.49 8.84
CA HIS A 346 -7.65 -17.25 8.29
C HIS A 346 -8.34 -18.57 7.94
N LEU A 347 -9.65 -18.65 8.16
CA LEU A 347 -10.45 -19.82 7.80
C LEU A 347 -10.92 -19.72 6.34
N VAL A 348 -10.69 -20.75 5.52
CA VAL A 348 -11.00 -20.79 4.08
C VAL A 348 -11.88 -22.00 3.78
N GLY A 349 -13.00 -21.79 3.09
CA GLY A 349 -13.93 -22.84 2.67
C GLY A 349 -13.84 -23.13 1.18
N TYR A 350 -13.34 -24.30 0.79
CA TYR A 350 -13.41 -24.81 -0.59
C TYR A 350 -14.76 -25.48 -0.81
N VAL A 351 -15.45 -25.12 -1.90
CA VAL A 351 -16.85 -25.50 -2.12
C VAL A 351 -17.03 -25.98 -3.56
N VAL A 352 -17.67 -27.14 -3.74
CA VAL A 352 -18.06 -27.67 -5.06
C VAL A 352 -19.55 -27.41 -5.27
N PRO A 353 -19.96 -26.60 -6.26
CA PRO A 353 -21.36 -26.29 -6.53
C PRO A 353 -22.10 -27.52 -7.09
N ALA A 354 -23.40 -27.63 -6.81
CA ALA A 354 -24.27 -28.60 -7.46
C ALA A 354 -24.48 -28.18 -8.93
N ALA A 355 -24.08 -29.02 -9.89
CA ALA A 355 -24.12 -28.68 -11.31
C ALA A 355 -25.55 -28.38 -11.81
N GLY A 356 -25.76 -27.14 -12.31
CA GLY A 356 -26.83 -26.82 -13.25
C GLY A 356 -26.41 -27.24 -14.67
N ARG A 357 -27.36 -27.81 -15.43
CA ARG A 357 -27.17 -28.31 -16.81
C ARG A 357 -26.41 -27.32 -17.72
N GLU A 358 -25.53 -27.86 -18.57
CA GLU A 358 -24.84 -27.11 -19.64
C GLU A 358 -25.83 -26.27 -20.48
N PRO A 359 -25.50 -25.00 -20.80
CA PRO A 359 -26.23 -24.25 -21.81
C PRO A 359 -25.80 -24.77 -23.19
N GLY A 360 -26.64 -25.63 -23.79
CA GLY A 360 -26.54 -25.94 -25.20
C GLY A 360 -26.82 -24.69 -26.06
N PRO A 361 -26.23 -24.58 -27.26
CA PRO A 361 -26.40 -23.41 -28.11
C PRO A 361 -27.83 -23.35 -28.64
N LYS A 362 -28.62 -22.39 -28.17
CA LYS A 362 -29.84 -21.96 -28.85
C LYS A 362 -29.71 -20.50 -29.25
N ALA A 363 -29.81 -20.28 -30.55
CA ALA A 363 -29.90 -18.98 -31.18
C ALA A 363 -31.04 -18.16 -30.55
N VAL A 364 -30.72 -16.93 -30.16
CA VAL A 364 -31.69 -15.94 -29.70
C VAL A 364 -32.40 -15.38 -30.94
N ALA A 365 -33.66 -15.75 -31.11
CA ALA A 365 -34.56 -15.12 -32.07
C ALA A 365 -35.49 -14.18 -31.30
N SER A 366 -35.19 -12.87 -31.35
CA SER A 366 -35.95 -11.73 -30.82
C SER A 366 -35.71 -11.31 -29.35
N LEU A 367 -35.44 -10.01 -29.18
CA LEU A 367 -35.21 -9.23 -27.95
C LEU A 367 -36.49 -8.98 -27.12
N GLY A 368 -37.41 -9.96 -27.03
CA GLY A 368 -38.76 -9.74 -26.48
C GLY A 368 -38.99 -10.14 -25.03
N ASP A 369 -38.43 -11.26 -24.58
CA ASP A 369 -38.61 -11.79 -23.22
C ASP A 369 -37.38 -12.63 -22.84
N LEU A 370 -36.58 -12.14 -21.90
CA LEU A 370 -35.43 -12.84 -21.33
C LEU A 370 -35.84 -13.42 -19.97
N ASP A 371 -36.15 -14.71 -19.94
CA ASP A 371 -36.43 -15.44 -18.71
C ASP A 371 -35.10 -15.92 -18.11
N ILE A 372 -34.59 -15.21 -17.09
CA ILE A 372 -33.31 -15.50 -16.42
C ILE A 372 -33.61 -16.23 -15.10
N ASP A 373 -33.31 -17.53 -15.04
CA ASP A 373 -33.35 -18.28 -13.78
C ASP A 373 -32.15 -17.93 -12.89
N LEU A 374 -32.38 -16.99 -11.97
CA LEU A 374 -31.38 -16.43 -11.04
C LEU A 374 -31.00 -17.36 -9.89
N THR A 375 -31.58 -18.56 -9.80
CA THR A 375 -31.31 -19.51 -8.69
C THR A 375 -30.10 -20.42 -8.93
N ALA A 376 -29.54 -20.44 -10.15
CA ALA A 376 -28.56 -21.44 -10.58
C ALA A 376 -27.08 -21.08 -10.39
N THR A 377 -26.73 -20.00 -9.70
CA THR A 377 -25.32 -19.69 -9.38
C THR A 377 -25.15 -19.26 -7.92
N VAL A 378 -24.45 -20.10 -7.16
CA VAL A 378 -24.09 -19.83 -5.77
C VAL A 378 -22.92 -18.87 -5.72
N SER A 379 -23.13 -17.67 -5.18
CA SER A 379 -22.03 -16.73 -4.94
C SER A 379 -21.33 -16.99 -3.59
N PRO A 380 -20.04 -16.67 -3.44
CA PRO A 380 -19.33 -16.67 -2.14
C PRO A 380 -20.05 -15.86 -1.05
N ARG A 381 -20.76 -14.79 -1.44
CA ARG A 381 -21.56 -13.98 -0.51
C ARG A 381 -22.82 -14.73 -0.05
N ASP A 382 -23.49 -15.48 -0.93
CA ASP A 382 -24.66 -16.31 -0.55
C ASP A 382 -24.24 -17.43 0.42
N LEU A 383 -23.08 -18.05 0.19
CA LEU A 383 -22.48 -19.01 1.13
C LEU A 383 -22.14 -18.35 2.47
N ARG A 384 -21.54 -17.14 2.44
CA ARG A 384 -21.24 -16.37 3.65
C ARG A 384 -22.52 -16.03 4.43
N THR A 385 -23.56 -15.52 3.77
CA THR A 385 -24.85 -15.19 4.38
C THR A 385 -25.53 -16.44 4.94
N PHE A 386 -25.48 -17.55 4.21
CA PHE A 386 -26.08 -18.81 4.65
C PHE A 386 -25.38 -19.42 5.87
N VAL A 387 -24.05 -19.38 5.90
CA VAL A 387 -23.24 -19.91 7.01
C VAL A 387 -23.25 -18.96 8.20
N SER A 388 -23.17 -17.64 8.00
CA SER A 388 -23.27 -16.64 9.09
C SER A 388 -24.64 -16.63 9.78
N ALA A 389 -25.70 -17.06 9.11
CA ALA A 389 -27.01 -17.27 9.76
C ALA A 389 -27.02 -18.47 10.73
N ARG A 390 -26.06 -19.40 10.61
CA ARG A 390 -26.03 -20.70 11.33
C ARG A 390 -24.84 -20.84 12.27
N LEU A 391 -23.74 -20.16 11.97
CA LEU A 391 -22.50 -20.17 12.75
C LEU A 391 -22.17 -18.76 13.24
N PRO A 392 -21.48 -18.62 14.40
CA PRO A 392 -20.91 -17.34 14.84
C PRO A 392 -19.92 -16.77 13.82
N GLU A 393 -19.78 -15.44 13.78
CA GLU A 393 -18.95 -14.73 12.81
C GLU A 393 -17.51 -15.24 12.72
N PHE A 394 -16.89 -15.58 13.86
CA PHE A 394 -15.52 -16.12 13.91
C PHE A 394 -15.38 -17.52 13.26
N MET A 395 -16.48 -18.28 13.10
CA MET A 395 -16.51 -19.59 12.44
C MET A 395 -16.88 -19.52 10.95
N VAL A 396 -17.27 -18.35 10.45
CA VAL A 396 -17.58 -18.16 9.05
C VAL A 396 -16.26 -18.03 8.29
N PRO A 397 -15.99 -18.85 7.25
CA PRO A 397 -14.80 -18.70 6.43
C PRO A 397 -14.66 -17.28 5.91
N SER A 398 -13.46 -16.74 6.07
CA SER A 398 -13.09 -15.41 5.58
C SER A 398 -13.01 -15.39 4.05
N LEU A 399 -12.89 -16.57 3.42
CA LEU A 399 -12.95 -16.75 1.97
C LEU A 399 -13.66 -18.06 1.60
N PHE A 400 -14.39 -18.03 0.48
CA PHE A 400 -14.90 -19.23 -0.18
C PHE A 400 -14.27 -19.39 -1.57
N VAL A 401 -13.66 -20.55 -1.82
CA VAL A 401 -13.05 -20.88 -3.12
C VAL A 401 -13.92 -21.92 -3.81
N LEU A 402 -14.48 -21.56 -4.96
CA LEU A 402 -15.30 -22.48 -5.75
C LEU A 402 -14.38 -23.41 -6.56
N LEU A 403 -14.62 -24.71 -6.47
CA LEU A 403 -13.90 -25.73 -7.22
C LEU A 403 -14.85 -26.54 -8.09
N ASP A 404 -14.40 -26.94 -9.27
CA ASP A 404 -15.15 -27.92 -10.08
C ASP A 404 -15.24 -29.28 -9.38
N ARG A 405 -14.21 -29.66 -8.61
CA ARG A 405 -14.14 -30.86 -7.77
C ARG A 405 -13.02 -30.76 -6.72
N LEU A 406 -13.10 -31.54 -5.65
CA LEU A 406 -11.98 -31.69 -4.71
C LEU A 406 -10.83 -32.51 -5.33
N PRO A 407 -9.57 -32.06 -5.23
CA PRO A 407 -8.42 -32.79 -5.77
C PRO A 407 -8.14 -34.07 -4.98
N LEU A 408 -7.84 -35.17 -5.71
CA LEU A 408 -7.54 -36.49 -5.14
C LEU A 408 -6.12 -36.93 -5.52
N ALA A 409 -5.41 -37.54 -4.57
CA ALA A 409 -4.12 -38.19 -4.79
C ALA A 409 -4.28 -39.53 -5.53
N PRO A 410 -3.19 -40.11 -6.11
CA PRO A 410 -3.24 -41.38 -6.86
C PRO A 410 -3.80 -42.60 -6.09
N ASN A 411 -3.86 -42.52 -4.76
CA ASN A 411 -4.43 -43.55 -3.88
C ASN A 411 -5.91 -43.31 -3.53
N GLY A 412 -6.57 -42.34 -4.16
CA GLY A 412 -7.99 -42.02 -3.94
C GLY A 412 -8.29 -41.19 -2.68
N LYS A 413 -7.26 -40.71 -1.96
CA LYS A 413 -7.42 -39.81 -0.80
C LYS A 413 -7.41 -38.34 -1.24
N LEU A 414 -8.08 -37.47 -0.47
CA LEU A 414 -8.08 -36.02 -0.66
C LEU A 414 -6.65 -35.46 -0.63
N ASP A 415 -6.26 -34.73 -1.68
CA ASP A 415 -4.95 -34.09 -1.76
C ASP A 415 -5.03 -32.61 -1.35
N ARG A 416 -4.87 -32.35 -0.05
CA ARG A 416 -4.91 -30.99 0.52
C ARG A 416 -3.79 -30.08 -0.02
N LYS A 417 -2.71 -30.62 -0.58
CA LYS A 417 -1.60 -29.83 -1.15
C LYS A 417 -1.89 -29.35 -2.57
N ALA A 418 -2.88 -29.95 -3.24
CA ALA A 418 -3.31 -29.59 -4.59
C ALA A 418 -4.51 -28.62 -4.61
N LEU A 419 -4.93 -28.09 -3.46
CA LEU A 419 -5.96 -27.05 -3.38
C LEU A 419 -5.39 -25.71 -3.89
N PRO A 420 -6.14 -24.97 -4.73
CA PRO A 420 -5.69 -23.66 -5.21
C PRO A 420 -5.59 -22.64 -4.07
N ALA A 421 -4.62 -21.73 -4.13
CA ALA A 421 -4.39 -20.76 -3.07
C ALA A 421 -5.55 -19.75 -2.95
N PRO A 422 -6.01 -19.42 -1.73
CA PRO A 422 -7.12 -18.48 -1.49
C PRO A 422 -6.71 -17.00 -1.51
N GLU A 423 -7.48 -16.15 -2.18
CA GLU A 423 -7.31 -14.68 -2.29
C GLU A 423 -8.18 -13.89 -1.29
N PHE A 424 -7.60 -13.13 -0.35
CA PHE A 424 -8.35 -12.32 0.65
C PHE A 424 -8.52 -10.85 0.21
N THR A 425 -9.74 -10.27 0.34
CA THR A 425 -10.03 -8.88 -0.07
C THR A 425 -10.83 -8.07 0.98
N GLY A 426 -10.35 -6.86 1.27
CA GLY A 426 -11.02 -5.75 1.97
C GLY A 426 -10.36 -4.43 1.52
N SER A 427 -11.12 -3.37 1.23
CA SER A 427 -10.60 -2.16 0.56
C SER A 427 -9.63 -1.35 1.44
N ALA A 428 -8.62 -0.64 0.93
CA ALA A 428 -8.21 -0.41 -0.46
C ALA A 428 -6.82 -1.01 -0.75
N TYR A 429 -6.54 -2.21 -0.23
CA TYR A 429 -5.41 -3.00 -0.70
C TYR A 429 -5.95 -4.09 -1.64
N ARG A 430 -5.82 -3.89 -2.95
CA ARG A 430 -5.99 -4.98 -3.91
C ARG A 430 -4.66 -5.71 -4.01
N ALA A 431 -4.66 -6.99 -3.64
CA ALA A 431 -3.48 -7.83 -3.83
C ALA A 431 -3.22 -8.04 -5.33
N PRO A 432 -1.96 -8.24 -5.73
CA PRO A 432 -1.64 -8.68 -7.08
C PRO A 432 -2.36 -9.96 -7.49
N GLY A 433 -3.02 -9.93 -8.65
CA GLY A 433 -3.76 -11.09 -9.20
C GLY A 433 -3.05 -11.76 -10.38
N THR A 434 -1.97 -11.18 -10.87
CA THR A 434 -1.13 -11.75 -11.95
C THR A 434 0.34 -11.84 -11.51
N PRO A 435 1.14 -12.77 -12.07
CA PRO A 435 2.58 -12.82 -11.79
C PRO A 435 3.30 -11.49 -12.10
N GLY A 436 2.82 -10.77 -13.12
CA GLY A 436 3.29 -9.44 -13.47
C GLY A 436 3.06 -8.42 -12.35
N GLU A 437 1.84 -8.38 -11.84
CA GLU A 437 1.47 -7.52 -10.71
C GLU A 437 2.20 -7.90 -9.41
N GLU A 438 2.45 -9.20 -9.14
CA GLU A 438 3.12 -9.65 -7.90
C GLU A 438 4.55 -9.15 -7.82
N ILE A 439 5.28 -9.29 -8.92
CA ILE A 439 6.65 -8.80 -9.05
C ILE A 439 6.66 -7.28 -8.92
N LEU A 440 5.81 -6.57 -9.65
CA LEU A 440 5.78 -5.10 -9.64
C LEU A 440 5.39 -4.55 -8.26
N ALA A 441 4.40 -5.12 -7.58
CA ALA A 441 4.00 -4.69 -6.25
C ALA A 441 5.09 -4.94 -5.20
N ARG A 442 5.79 -6.09 -5.26
CA ARG A 442 6.96 -6.36 -4.41
C ARG A 442 8.07 -5.35 -4.69
N VAL A 443 8.38 -5.12 -5.97
CA VAL A 443 9.41 -4.16 -6.38
C VAL A 443 9.08 -2.74 -5.91
N TYR A 444 7.82 -2.31 -6.02
CA TYR A 444 7.35 -1.03 -5.50
C TYR A 444 7.57 -0.97 -3.99
N ALA A 445 7.05 -1.94 -3.23
CA ALA A 445 7.19 -2.03 -1.77
C ALA A 445 8.66 -1.94 -1.32
N ASP A 446 9.55 -2.71 -1.96
CA ASP A 446 10.98 -2.72 -1.67
C ASP A 446 11.69 -1.40 -2.00
N VAL A 447 11.19 -0.62 -2.96
CA VAL A 447 11.79 0.65 -3.39
C VAL A 447 11.27 1.82 -2.56
N VAL A 448 9.97 1.89 -2.27
CA VAL A 448 9.41 2.95 -1.42
C VAL A 448 9.65 2.71 0.07
N GLY A 449 9.98 1.47 0.47
CA GLY A 449 10.26 1.09 1.85
C GLY A 449 9.00 0.77 2.66
N LEU A 450 8.00 0.17 2.01
CA LEU A 450 6.75 -0.27 2.64
C LEU A 450 6.69 -1.79 2.71
N ASP A 451 5.98 -2.34 3.70
CA ASP A 451 5.83 -3.80 3.83
C ASP A 451 4.98 -4.40 2.69
N ARG A 452 3.98 -3.65 2.21
CA ARG A 452 3.08 -4.05 1.12
C ARG A 452 2.65 -2.83 0.30
N VAL A 453 2.52 -3.04 -1.01
CA VAL A 453 1.92 -2.07 -1.96
C VAL A 453 0.77 -2.75 -2.69
N GLY A 454 -0.41 -2.12 -2.70
CA GLY A 454 -1.59 -2.56 -3.41
C GLY A 454 -1.49 -2.25 -4.90
N VAL A 455 -2.18 -3.02 -5.74
CA VAL A 455 -1.99 -2.87 -7.19
C VAL A 455 -2.63 -1.63 -7.81
N ASP A 456 -3.54 -0.98 -7.08
CA ASP A 456 -4.14 0.30 -7.45
C ASP A 456 -3.47 1.50 -6.74
N ASP A 457 -2.42 1.26 -5.94
CA ASP A 457 -1.71 2.34 -5.26
C ASP A 457 -0.87 3.15 -6.26
N ASP A 458 -0.98 4.47 -6.16
CA ASP A 458 -0.22 5.41 -6.97
C ASP A 458 1.23 5.50 -6.47
N PHE A 459 2.19 5.18 -7.34
CA PHE A 459 3.62 5.19 -7.02
C PHE A 459 4.12 6.51 -6.41
N PHE A 460 3.64 7.65 -6.91
CA PHE A 460 4.08 8.97 -6.46
C PHE A 460 3.37 9.38 -5.17
N ALA A 461 2.10 8.98 -4.98
CA ALA A 461 1.41 9.17 -3.71
C ALA A 461 2.07 8.40 -2.55
N LEU A 462 2.69 7.26 -2.85
CA LEU A 462 3.50 6.48 -1.90
C LEU A 462 4.89 7.08 -1.63
N GLY A 463 5.22 8.24 -2.19
CA GLY A 463 6.54 8.88 -2.06
C GLY A 463 7.58 8.32 -3.02
N GLY A 464 7.16 7.81 -4.18
CA GLY A 464 8.03 7.53 -5.31
C GLY A 464 8.52 8.83 -5.98
N ASP A 465 9.76 8.81 -6.47
CA ASP A 465 10.37 9.90 -7.24
C ASP A 465 11.02 9.36 -8.52
N SER A 466 11.59 10.26 -9.34
CA SER A 466 12.24 9.87 -10.60
C SER A 466 13.42 8.90 -10.41
N ILE A 467 14.16 8.99 -9.30
CA ILE A 467 15.30 8.10 -9.02
C ILE A 467 14.80 6.72 -8.59
N ARG A 468 13.78 6.67 -7.72
CA ARG A 468 13.10 5.43 -7.31
C ARG A 468 12.46 4.72 -8.50
N SER A 469 11.94 5.45 -9.48
CA SER A 469 11.38 4.86 -10.71
C SER A 469 12.41 4.03 -11.50
N ILE A 470 13.68 4.47 -11.55
CA ILE A 470 14.77 3.73 -12.20
C ILE A 470 15.07 2.42 -11.44
N GLN A 471 15.03 2.46 -10.09
CA GLN A 471 15.21 1.26 -9.27
C GLN A 471 14.08 0.25 -9.51
N VAL A 472 12.85 0.73 -9.66
CA VAL A 472 11.69 -0.10 -10.01
C VAL A 472 11.92 -0.79 -11.35
N VAL A 473 12.31 -0.05 -12.39
CA VAL A 473 12.60 -0.61 -13.72
C VAL A 473 13.69 -1.68 -13.66
N ALA A 474 14.82 -1.36 -13.02
CA ALA A 474 15.95 -2.28 -12.89
C ALA A 474 15.57 -3.59 -12.15
N ARG A 475 14.83 -3.47 -11.05
CA ARG A 475 14.41 -4.63 -10.23
C ARG A 475 13.28 -5.44 -10.86
N ALA A 476 12.36 -4.81 -11.59
CA ALA A 476 11.30 -5.48 -12.34
C ALA A 476 11.88 -6.28 -13.51
N ARG A 477 12.84 -5.70 -14.25
CA ARG A 477 13.53 -6.36 -15.37
C ARG A 477 14.36 -7.57 -14.91
N ALA A 478 15.06 -7.47 -13.78
CA ALA A 478 15.77 -8.59 -13.17
C ALA A 478 14.85 -9.79 -12.85
N GLN A 479 13.54 -9.56 -12.78
CA GLN A 479 12.50 -10.55 -12.52
C GLN A 479 11.65 -10.86 -13.78
N GLY A 480 12.09 -10.40 -14.96
CA GLY A 480 11.47 -10.74 -16.25
C GLY A 480 10.34 -9.82 -16.71
N ILE A 481 10.17 -8.63 -16.10
CA ILE A 481 9.16 -7.64 -16.51
C ILE A 481 9.84 -6.44 -17.16
N GLU A 482 9.55 -6.21 -18.44
CA GLU A 482 10.05 -5.06 -19.18
C GLU A 482 9.10 -3.87 -19.03
N ILE A 483 9.59 -2.82 -18.39
CA ILE A 483 8.92 -1.53 -18.20
C ILE A 483 9.94 -0.40 -18.37
N THR A 484 9.47 0.79 -18.70
CA THR A 484 10.30 2.00 -18.84
C THR A 484 9.94 3.02 -17.76
N PRO A 485 10.86 3.95 -17.38
CA PRO A 485 10.53 5.01 -16.43
C PRO A 485 9.31 5.83 -16.87
N ARG A 486 9.20 6.11 -18.18
CA ARG A 486 8.06 6.80 -18.77
C ARG A 486 6.71 6.10 -18.48
N GLN A 487 6.66 4.78 -18.60
CA GLN A 487 5.44 4.02 -18.32
C GLN A 487 5.03 4.08 -16.85
N ILE A 488 5.97 4.24 -15.90
CA ILE A 488 5.65 4.44 -14.48
C ILE A 488 4.93 5.78 -14.28
N PHE A 489 5.36 6.85 -14.97
CA PHE A 489 4.70 8.15 -14.93
C PHE A 489 3.32 8.15 -15.60
N GLU A 490 3.18 7.43 -16.71
CA GLU A 490 1.90 7.35 -17.46
C GLU A 490 0.88 6.44 -16.77
N CYS A 491 1.30 5.27 -16.27
CA CYS A 491 0.40 4.27 -15.70
C CYS A 491 0.15 4.47 -14.21
N ARG A 492 1.14 5.00 -13.47
CA ARG A 492 1.13 5.36 -12.03
C ARG A 492 0.88 4.22 -11.03
N THR A 493 0.03 3.25 -11.36
CA THR A 493 -0.35 2.09 -10.54
C THR A 493 0.26 0.79 -11.07
N VAL A 494 0.42 -0.21 -10.19
CA VAL A 494 0.98 -1.51 -10.56
C VAL A 494 0.12 -2.22 -11.59
N THR A 495 -1.22 -2.13 -11.50
CA THR A 495 -2.11 -2.81 -12.45
C THR A 495 -2.05 -2.21 -13.84
N ASP A 496 -2.05 -0.88 -13.96
CA ASP A 496 -2.00 -0.26 -15.28
C ASP A 496 -0.60 -0.45 -15.91
N LEU A 497 0.45 -0.48 -15.08
CA LEU A 497 1.81 -0.79 -15.51
C LEU A 497 1.97 -2.26 -15.94
N ALA A 498 1.43 -3.22 -15.18
CA ALA A 498 1.45 -4.64 -15.51
C ALA A 498 0.69 -4.92 -16.82
N ARG A 499 -0.44 -4.24 -17.06
CA ARG A 499 -1.20 -4.36 -18.31
C ARG A 499 -0.41 -3.84 -19.50
N THR A 500 0.27 -2.70 -19.34
CA THR A 500 1.12 -2.12 -20.38
C THR A 500 2.32 -3.02 -20.68
N ALA A 501 2.95 -3.59 -19.65
CA ALA A 501 4.02 -4.58 -19.81
C ALA A 501 3.55 -5.86 -20.53
N ALA A 502 2.33 -6.34 -20.22
CA ALA A 502 1.75 -7.53 -20.86
C ALA A 502 1.30 -7.29 -22.31
N SER A 503 0.87 -6.07 -22.64
CA SER A 503 0.41 -5.67 -23.98
C SER A 503 1.55 -5.24 -24.91
N GLY A 504 2.68 -4.82 -24.30
CA GLY A 504 3.84 -4.22 -24.96
C GLY A 504 4.94 -5.21 -25.33
N GLY A 505 4.61 -6.29 -26.04
CA GLY A 505 5.59 -7.16 -26.70
C GLY A 505 6.21 -6.52 -27.95
N ARG A 506 6.54 -5.22 -27.93
CA ARG A 506 7.46 -4.66 -28.93
C ARG A 506 8.85 -4.99 -28.44
N ALA A 507 9.43 -6.07 -28.98
CA ALA A 507 10.85 -6.33 -28.86
C ALA A 507 11.58 -5.02 -29.19
N GLN A 508 12.17 -4.38 -28.18
CA GLN A 508 13.03 -3.24 -28.41
C GLN A 508 14.12 -3.71 -29.39
N PRO A 509 14.50 -2.89 -30.38
CA PRO A 509 15.62 -3.24 -31.23
C PRO A 509 16.83 -3.50 -30.34
N ASP A 510 17.47 -4.66 -30.51
CA ASP A 510 18.63 -5.04 -29.70
C ASP A 510 19.81 -4.10 -30.02
N LEU A 511 20.24 -3.30 -29.03
CA LEU A 511 21.36 -2.40 -29.18
C LEU A 511 22.66 -3.20 -28.97
N ALA A 512 23.18 -3.77 -30.06
CA ALA A 512 24.40 -4.56 -30.00
C ALA A 512 25.59 -3.77 -29.42
N GLU A 513 26.35 -4.42 -28.53
CA GLU A 513 27.60 -3.89 -28.00
C GLU A 513 28.66 -3.71 -29.10
N LEU A 514 29.58 -2.77 -28.86
CA LEU A 514 30.73 -2.57 -29.76
C LEU A 514 31.71 -3.74 -29.66
N PRO A 515 32.54 -4.01 -30.70
CA PRO A 515 33.60 -5.01 -30.61
C PRO A 515 34.49 -4.75 -29.38
N GLY A 516 34.64 -5.78 -28.52
CA GLY A 516 35.34 -5.67 -27.24
C GLY A 516 34.47 -5.23 -26.04
N GLY A 517 33.16 -5.05 -26.23
CA GLY A 517 32.24 -4.62 -25.17
C GLY A 517 32.59 -3.21 -24.68
N GLY A 518 32.55 -3.00 -23.35
CA GLY A 518 32.91 -1.73 -22.73
C GLY A 518 34.40 -1.36 -22.75
N VAL A 519 35.28 -2.22 -23.27
CA VAL A 519 36.73 -1.97 -23.36
C VAL A 519 37.08 -1.05 -24.53
N GLY A 520 38.00 -0.12 -24.31
CA GLY A 520 38.51 0.82 -25.33
C GLY A 520 38.03 2.26 -25.13
N PHE A 521 38.04 3.04 -26.22
CA PHE A 521 37.74 4.46 -26.20
C PHE A 521 36.24 4.76 -25.98
N VAL A 522 35.97 5.62 -24.99
CA VAL A 522 34.67 6.15 -24.58
C VAL A 522 34.68 7.67 -24.79
N PRO A 523 33.93 8.20 -25.78
CA PRO A 523 33.77 9.64 -25.95
C PRO A 523 33.22 10.28 -24.67
N LEU A 524 33.61 11.53 -24.37
CA LEU A 524 33.02 12.22 -23.23
C LEU A 524 31.50 12.37 -23.40
N PRO A 525 30.71 12.00 -22.38
CA PRO A 525 29.29 12.35 -22.36
C PRO A 525 29.13 13.89 -22.25
N PRO A 526 27.95 14.45 -22.55
CA PRO A 526 27.68 15.88 -22.41
C PRO A 526 28.12 16.48 -21.07
N VAL A 527 27.90 15.75 -19.98
CA VAL A 527 28.28 16.16 -18.63
C VAL A 527 29.80 16.15 -18.40
N GLY A 528 30.52 15.25 -19.08
CA GLY A 528 31.97 15.24 -19.09
C GLY A 528 32.57 16.50 -19.72
N HIS A 529 31.95 17.00 -20.80
CA HIS A 529 32.31 18.30 -21.37
C HIS A 529 31.96 19.48 -20.48
N TYR A 530 30.85 19.41 -19.72
CA TYR A 530 30.54 20.43 -18.73
C TYR A 530 31.62 20.50 -17.62
N LEU A 531 32.13 19.36 -17.15
CA LEU A 531 33.25 19.34 -16.21
C LEU A 531 34.51 20.02 -16.77
N GLU A 532 34.79 19.86 -18.08
CA GLU A 532 35.90 20.58 -18.73
C GLU A 532 35.69 22.10 -18.73
N GLU A 533 34.44 22.57 -18.85
CA GLU A 533 34.08 23.99 -18.79
C GLU A 533 34.27 24.59 -17.38
N LEU A 534 34.22 23.80 -16.31
CA LEU A 534 34.42 24.26 -14.93
C LEU A 534 35.89 24.59 -14.60
N GLY A 535 36.86 24.03 -15.33
CA GLY A 535 38.29 24.23 -15.08
C GLY A 535 38.79 23.68 -13.74
N GLY A 536 39.99 24.09 -13.31
CA GLY A 536 40.64 23.59 -12.09
C GLY A 536 41.21 22.17 -12.19
N GLN A 537 41.58 21.59 -11.05
CA GLN A 537 42.00 20.19 -10.93
C GLN A 537 40.77 19.28 -10.96
N ALA A 538 40.40 18.84 -12.17
CA ALA A 538 39.24 17.99 -12.39
C ALA A 538 39.29 16.67 -11.58
N ASP A 539 40.47 16.18 -11.20
CA ASP A 539 40.63 14.95 -10.42
C ASP A 539 39.99 15.01 -9.02
N ARG A 540 39.85 16.22 -8.45
CA ARG A 540 39.16 16.43 -7.16
C ARG A 540 37.63 16.47 -7.30
N PHE A 541 37.09 16.43 -8.52
CA PHE A 541 35.65 16.35 -8.75
C PHE A 541 35.16 14.92 -8.48
N THR A 542 34.71 14.68 -7.26
CA THR A 542 34.55 13.33 -6.70
C THR A 542 33.21 13.15 -5.99
N MET A 543 32.79 11.90 -5.86
CA MET A 543 31.76 11.50 -4.92
C MET A 543 32.35 10.53 -3.90
N ALA A 544 31.96 10.70 -2.64
CA ALA A 544 32.38 9.82 -1.54
C ALA A 544 31.16 9.16 -0.89
N MET A 545 31.34 7.94 -0.41
CA MET A 545 30.36 7.26 0.44
C MET A 545 31.07 6.44 1.51
N THR A 546 30.62 6.55 2.76
CA THR A 546 31.15 5.74 3.86
C THR A 546 30.17 4.61 4.19
N VAL A 547 30.70 3.39 4.27
CA VAL A 547 29.93 2.16 4.52
C VAL A 547 30.51 1.36 5.67
N ASP A 548 29.66 0.65 6.42
CA ASP A 548 30.11 -0.33 7.41
C ASP A 548 30.57 -1.61 6.70
N LEU A 549 31.70 -2.17 7.12
CA LEU A 549 32.20 -3.45 6.61
C LEU A 549 31.64 -4.63 7.42
N PRO A 550 31.48 -5.81 6.81
CA PRO A 550 31.06 -7.00 7.54
C PRO A 550 32.12 -7.46 8.54
N ALA A 551 31.66 -8.07 9.64
CA ALA A 551 32.57 -8.65 10.65
C ALA A 551 33.46 -9.74 10.03
N GLY A 552 34.75 -9.73 10.40
CA GLY A 552 35.73 -10.70 9.92
C GLY A 552 36.31 -10.42 8.52
N MET A 553 35.98 -9.28 7.90
CA MET A 553 36.66 -8.85 6.67
C MET A 553 38.10 -8.42 6.97
N ASP A 554 39.06 -9.11 6.34
CA ASP A 554 40.46 -8.72 6.36
C ASP A 554 40.86 -8.02 5.05
N ARG A 555 42.13 -7.60 4.96
CA ARG A 555 42.65 -6.89 3.79
C ARG A 555 42.53 -7.71 2.51
N ASP A 556 42.77 -9.01 2.57
CA ASP A 556 42.77 -9.87 1.39
C ASP A 556 41.34 -10.11 0.89
N GLY A 557 40.38 -10.27 1.81
CA GLY A 557 38.95 -10.28 1.52
C GLY A 557 38.45 -8.98 0.91
N LEU A 558 38.88 -7.83 1.43
CA LEU A 558 38.54 -6.52 0.87
C LEU A 558 39.12 -6.34 -0.54
N VAL A 559 40.40 -6.70 -0.75
CA VAL A 559 41.03 -6.67 -2.09
C VAL A 559 40.27 -7.55 -3.07
N ALA A 560 39.95 -8.80 -2.71
CA ALA A 560 39.22 -9.72 -3.58
C ALA A 560 37.81 -9.20 -3.94
N THR A 561 37.12 -8.59 -2.99
CA THR A 561 35.78 -8.00 -3.19
C THR A 561 35.83 -6.81 -4.15
N LEU A 562 36.78 -5.88 -3.94
CA LEU A 562 36.97 -4.72 -4.81
C LEU A 562 37.45 -5.11 -6.22
N SER A 563 38.35 -6.11 -6.33
CA SER A 563 38.79 -6.64 -7.63
C SER A 563 37.60 -7.15 -8.46
N ALA A 564 36.69 -7.90 -7.84
CA ALA A 564 35.51 -8.42 -8.53
C ALA A 564 34.59 -7.30 -9.06
N ALA A 565 34.43 -6.22 -8.28
CA ALA A 565 33.68 -5.05 -8.73
C ALA A 565 34.37 -4.29 -9.87
N PHE A 566 35.70 -4.11 -9.81
CA PHE A 566 36.48 -3.49 -10.89
C PHE A 566 36.41 -4.31 -12.18
N ASP A 567 36.52 -5.62 -12.09
CA ASP A 567 36.45 -6.50 -13.26
C ASP A 567 35.07 -6.49 -13.90
N ARG A 568 34.01 -6.31 -13.11
CA ARG A 568 32.63 -6.22 -13.59
C ARG A 568 32.30 -4.85 -14.20
N HIS A 569 32.68 -3.78 -13.53
CA HIS A 569 32.27 -2.41 -13.88
C HIS A 569 33.36 -1.71 -14.67
N ASP A 570 33.26 -1.82 -16.00
CA ASP A 570 34.24 -1.34 -16.98
C ASP A 570 34.79 0.06 -16.69
N ILE A 571 33.91 1.02 -16.38
CA ILE A 571 34.28 2.42 -16.23
C ILE A 571 35.22 2.68 -15.03
N LEU A 572 35.25 1.81 -14.01
CA LEU A 572 36.18 1.92 -12.87
C LEU A 572 37.65 1.70 -13.29
N ARG A 573 37.85 1.01 -14.42
CA ARG A 573 39.18 0.71 -15.00
C ARG A 573 39.55 1.71 -16.10
N SER A 574 38.93 2.88 -16.11
CA SER A 574 39.16 3.92 -17.11
C SER A 574 40.29 4.88 -16.72
N ARG A 575 40.84 5.55 -17.72
CA ARG A 575 41.72 6.72 -17.59
C ARG A 575 41.32 7.79 -18.58
N ARG A 576 41.70 9.05 -18.37
CA ARG A 576 41.58 10.09 -19.40
C ARG A 576 42.37 9.71 -20.65
N ALA A 577 41.72 9.82 -21.80
CA ALA A 577 42.35 9.56 -23.07
C ALA A 577 43.43 10.63 -23.37
N THR A 578 44.52 10.21 -24.01
CA THR A 578 45.63 11.09 -24.43
C THR A 578 45.57 11.45 -25.92
N GLY A 579 44.50 11.03 -26.61
CA GLY A 579 44.28 11.28 -28.04
C GLY A 579 43.73 12.68 -28.34
N PRO A 580 43.50 12.99 -29.64
CA PRO A 580 42.96 14.28 -30.07
C PRO A 580 41.49 14.50 -29.69
N GLU A 581 40.74 13.42 -29.45
CA GLU A 581 39.36 13.46 -28.97
C GLU A 581 39.32 13.33 -27.45
N ALA A 582 38.58 14.23 -26.80
CA ALA A 582 38.37 14.18 -25.36
C ALA A 582 37.49 12.97 -25.01
N GLY A 583 37.96 12.13 -24.10
CA GLY A 583 37.31 10.89 -23.73
C GLY A 583 38.01 10.15 -22.61
N LEU A 584 37.56 8.93 -22.38
CA LEU A 584 38.16 7.96 -21.47
C LEU A 584 38.64 6.74 -22.26
N GLU A 585 39.71 6.11 -21.79
CA GLU A 585 40.20 4.83 -22.30
C GLU A 585 39.98 3.77 -21.22
N VAL A 586 39.15 2.77 -21.52
CA VAL A 586 38.82 1.67 -20.60
C VAL A 586 39.74 0.47 -20.85
N ALA A 587 40.43 -0.01 -19.81
CA ALA A 587 41.31 -1.18 -19.91
C ALA A 587 40.54 -2.51 -19.99
N ALA A 588 41.23 -3.66 -20.06
CA ALA A 588 40.62 -5.00 -20.00
C ALA A 588 40.45 -5.49 -18.55
N PRO A 589 39.52 -6.42 -18.24
CA PRO A 589 39.38 -6.96 -16.88
C PRO A 589 40.71 -7.58 -16.38
N GLY A 590 40.97 -7.49 -15.08
CA GLY A 590 42.17 -8.01 -14.43
C GLY A 590 43.43 -7.15 -14.59
N THR A 591 43.36 -5.98 -15.23
CA THR A 591 44.54 -5.11 -15.43
C THR A 591 44.83 -4.15 -14.28
N THR A 592 43.87 -3.90 -13.39
CA THR A 592 43.99 -2.91 -12.31
C THR A 592 44.27 -3.60 -10.98
N ASP A 593 45.41 -3.29 -10.36
CA ASP A 593 45.70 -3.70 -8.99
C ASP A 593 45.01 -2.75 -8.01
N VAL A 594 44.00 -3.24 -7.30
CA VAL A 594 43.25 -2.49 -6.27
C VAL A 594 43.97 -2.41 -4.93
N ARG A 595 44.96 -3.28 -4.65
CA ARG A 595 45.68 -3.28 -3.37
C ARG A 595 46.35 -1.94 -3.02
N PRO A 596 47.00 -1.20 -3.95
CA PRO A 596 47.57 0.12 -3.66
C PRO A 596 46.51 1.22 -3.49
N LEU A 597 45.27 0.99 -3.93
CA LEU A 597 44.17 1.94 -3.81
C LEU A 597 43.54 1.95 -2.40
N ILE A 598 43.89 0.96 -1.56
CA ILE A 598 43.38 0.82 -0.20
C ILE A 598 44.39 1.40 0.80
N HIS A 599 43.99 2.51 1.43
CA HIS A 599 44.69 3.11 2.55
C HIS A 599 44.07 2.65 3.87
N ALA A 600 44.80 1.86 4.66
CA ALA A 600 44.34 1.37 5.96
C ALA A 600 44.74 2.33 7.09
N VAL A 601 43.76 2.77 7.87
CA VAL A 601 43.90 3.66 9.02
C VAL A 601 43.47 2.89 10.27
N ALA A 602 44.40 2.65 11.19
CA ALA A 602 44.07 2.00 12.45
C ALA A 602 43.11 2.89 13.27
N HIS A 603 41.99 2.31 13.70
CA HIS A 603 41.00 2.98 14.53
C HIS A 603 40.75 2.21 15.82
N HIS A 604 40.95 2.89 16.95
CA HIS A 604 40.73 2.36 18.29
C HIS A 604 39.90 3.40 19.06
N GLY A 605 38.58 3.26 19.08
CA GLY A 605 37.70 4.23 19.73
C GLY A 605 36.24 4.09 19.28
N PRO A 606 35.34 4.92 19.86
CA PRO A 606 33.97 5.05 19.38
C PRO A 606 33.92 5.85 18.07
N TRP A 607 32.86 5.65 17.29
CA TRP A 607 32.56 6.40 16.08
C TRP A 607 31.95 7.78 16.41
N ASP A 608 32.78 8.70 16.90
CA ASP A 608 32.38 10.04 17.36
C ASP A 608 32.80 11.18 16.40
N ASP A 609 32.64 12.42 16.83
CA ASP A 609 33.06 13.61 16.06
C ASP A 609 34.57 13.67 15.78
N ALA A 610 35.41 13.12 16.68
CA ALA A 610 36.85 13.08 16.48
C ALA A 610 37.22 12.09 15.37
N TRP A 611 36.50 10.96 15.27
CA TRP A 611 36.60 10.08 14.10
C TRP A 611 36.15 10.80 12.82
N ARG A 612 35.02 11.51 12.83
CA ARG A 612 34.53 12.25 11.65
C ARG A 612 35.55 13.27 11.12
N GLN A 613 36.15 14.07 12.00
CA GLN A 613 37.19 15.04 11.61
C GLN A 613 38.41 14.36 10.98
N ARG A 614 38.83 13.21 11.54
CA ARG A 614 39.90 12.41 10.96
C ARG A 614 39.49 11.85 9.60
N ALA A 615 38.30 11.27 9.48
CA ALA A 615 37.79 10.70 8.25
C ALA A 615 37.72 11.75 7.13
N GLN A 616 37.29 12.97 7.44
CA GLN A 616 37.33 14.11 6.52
C GLN A 616 38.76 14.39 6.03
N SER A 617 39.73 14.48 6.94
CA SER A 617 41.13 14.74 6.58
C SER A 617 41.71 13.62 5.69
N GLU A 618 41.39 12.36 5.98
CA GLU A 618 41.82 11.21 5.19
C GLU A 618 41.16 11.16 3.81
N LEU A 619 39.89 11.57 3.71
CA LEU A 619 39.17 11.72 2.44
C LEU A 619 39.78 12.83 1.58
N ASP A 620 40.13 13.97 2.16
CA ASP A 620 40.80 15.06 1.44
C ASP A 620 42.17 14.63 0.91
N ALA A 621 42.95 13.91 1.72
CA ALA A 621 44.22 13.32 1.28
C ALA A 621 44.03 12.21 0.23
N ALA A 622 42.92 11.48 0.26
CA ALA A 622 42.56 10.50 -0.76
C ALA A 622 42.19 11.18 -2.08
N ALA A 623 41.48 12.31 -2.05
CA ALA A 623 41.17 13.09 -3.24
C ALA A 623 42.45 13.59 -3.94
N ASP A 624 43.48 13.97 -3.18
CA ASP A 624 44.80 14.34 -3.74
C ASP A 624 45.57 13.19 -4.41
N ARG A 625 45.17 11.94 -4.15
CA ARG A 625 45.78 10.74 -4.75
C ARG A 625 45.04 10.23 -5.98
N LEU A 626 43.87 10.80 -6.30
CA LEU A 626 43.22 10.51 -7.57
C LEU A 626 44.03 11.10 -8.72
N ASP A 627 44.15 10.31 -9.79
CA ASP A 627 44.87 10.68 -11.00
C ASP A 627 44.15 10.02 -12.17
N SER A 628 43.19 10.75 -12.74
CA SER A 628 42.40 10.25 -13.85
C SER A 628 43.26 9.99 -15.09
N ALA A 629 44.40 10.67 -15.27
CA ALA A 629 45.33 10.40 -16.36
C ALA A 629 46.14 9.10 -16.11
N GLY A 630 46.52 8.84 -14.86
CA GLY A 630 47.22 7.66 -14.38
C GLY A 630 46.36 6.41 -14.17
N ALA A 631 45.08 6.42 -14.57
CA ALA A 631 44.11 5.33 -14.37
C ALA A 631 43.74 5.07 -12.90
N VAL A 632 43.84 6.09 -12.05
CA VAL A 632 43.43 6.03 -10.63
C VAL A 632 42.11 6.78 -10.47
N MET A 633 41.00 6.09 -10.77
CA MET A 633 39.64 6.62 -10.69
C MET A 633 38.96 6.41 -9.33
N ALA A 634 39.61 5.66 -8.42
CA ALA A 634 39.06 5.32 -7.11
C ALA A 634 40.15 5.33 -6.03
N GLN A 635 39.76 5.67 -4.81
CA GLN A 635 40.54 5.54 -3.58
C GLN A 635 39.65 4.98 -2.48
N PHE A 636 40.24 4.16 -1.60
CA PHE A 636 39.52 3.50 -0.51
C PHE A 636 40.23 3.77 0.82
N VAL A 637 39.53 4.39 1.77
CA VAL A 637 40.05 4.60 3.12
C VAL A 637 39.38 3.60 4.06
N TRP A 638 40.15 2.61 4.51
CA TRP A 638 39.67 1.56 5.39
C TRP A 638 40.04 1.87 6.85
N PHE A 639 39.04 2.15 7.68
CA PHE A 639 39.19 2.31 9.13
C PHE A 639 39.14 0.93 9.78
N ASP A 640 40.32 0.39 10.06
CA ASP A 640 40.50 -0.96 10.59
C ASP A 640 40.41 -0.96 12.12
N THR A 641 39.42 -1.68 12.65
CA THR A 641 39.16 -1.91 14.08
C THR A 641 39.76 -3.22 14.60
N GLY A 642 40.42 -4.00 13.75
CA GLY A 642 40.91 -5.35 14.04
C GLY A 642 39.84 -6.44 13.90
N THR A 643 40.18 -7.69 14.25
CA THR A 643 39.36 -8.89 13.96
C THR A 643 38.12 -9.08 14.86
N GLN A 644 37.92 -8.23 15.86
CA GLN A 644 36.87 -8.38 16.87
C GLN A 644 35.61 -7.54 16.58
N ALA A 645 35.68 -6.55 15.69
CA ALA A 645 34.58 -5.64 15.36
C ALA A 645 34.58 -5.27 13.86
N PRO A 646 33.42 -5.01 13.24
CA PRO A 646 33.34 -4.48 11.88
C PRO A 646 33.97 -3.10 11.76
N GLY A 647 34.88 -2.92 10.80
CA GLY A 647 35.45 -1.61 10.47
C GLY A 647 34.55 -0.80 9.53
N ARG A 648 35.03 0.37 9.09
CA ARG A 648 34.34 1.24 8.11
C ARG A 648 35.20 1.46 6.87
N LEU A 649 34.56 1.65 5.72
CA LEU A 649 35.22 1.94 4.46
C LEU A 649 34.64 3.22 3.85
N SER A 650 35.48 4.23 3.66
CA SER A 650 35.12 5.37 2.81
C SER A 650 35.59 5.11 1.38
N ILE A 651 34.62 5.01 0.47
CA ILE A 651 34.82 4.78 -0.96
C ILE A 651 34.80 6.15 -1.64
N LEU A 652 35.89 6.50 -2.31
CA LEU A 652 36.01 7.74 -3.05
C LEU A 652 36.18 7.43 -4.53
N LEU A 653 35.30 7.96 -5.37
CA LEU A 653 35.30 7.75 -6.82
C LEU A 653 35.32 9.09 -7.55
N HIS A 654 36.11 9.16 -8.62
CA HIS A 654 36.07 10.30 -9.53
C HIS A 654 34.68 10.39 -10.17
N HIS A 655 34.08 11.59 -10.22
CA HIS A 655 32.67 11.72 -10.62
C HIS A 655 32.41 11.20 -12.04
N LEU A 656 33.35 11.30 -12.99
CA LEU A 656 33.25 10.67 -14.33
C LEU A 656 32.87 9.17 -14.33
N VAL A 657 33.17 8.43 -13.27
CA VAL A 657 32.91 6.98 -13.19
C VAL A 657 31.73 6.63 -12.28
N VAL A 658 31.09 7.62 -11.66
CA VAL A 658 30.00 7.41 -10.67
C VAL A 658 28.97 8.55 -10.71
N ASP A 659 27.70 8.21 -10.50
CA ASP A 659 26.63 9.16 -10.20
C ASP A 659 25.78 8.67 -9.02
N GLY A 660 24.76 9.43 -8.64
CA GLY A 660 23.83 9.05 -7.56
C GLY A 660 23.17 7.68 -7.76
N VAL A 661 22.94 7.27 -9.01
CA VAL A 661 22.34 5.95 -9.34
C VAL A 661 23.39 4.84 -9.25
N SER A 662 24.64 5.12 -9.62
CA SER A 662 25.76 4.19 -9.61
C SER A 662 26.02 3.59 -8.22
N TRP A 663 25.85 4.36 -7.13
CA TRP A 663 25.96 3.82 -5.77
C TRP A 663 24.98 2.67 -5.49
N ARG A 664 23.79 2.71 -6.09
CA ARG A 664 22.74 1.66 -5.97
C ARG A 664 23.05 0.41 -6.79
N ILE A 665 24.07 0.46 -7.65
CA ILE A 665 24.60 -0.68 -8.40
C ILE A 665 25.83 -1.25 -7.68
N LEU A 666 26.74 -0.36 -7.25
CA LEU A 666 28.01 -0.74 -6.66
C LEU A 666 27.86 -1.43 -5.30
N LEU A 667 27.07 -0.87 -4.37
CA LEU A 667 26.97 -1.42 -3.00
C LEU A 667 26.40 -2.84 -2.96
N PRO A 668 25.28 -3.17 -3.66
CA PRO A 668 24.79 -4.54 -3.73
C PRO A 668 25.80 -5.51 -4.34
N ASP A 669 26.55 -5.07 -5.35
CA ASP A 669 27.56 -5.90 -6.00
C ASP A 669 28.75 -6.19 -5.08
N LEU A 670 29.18 -5.22 -4.25
CA LEU A 670 30.20 -5.44 -3.21
C LEU A 670 29.74 -6.45 -2.17
N ALA A 671 28.51 -6.32 -1.66
CA ALA A 671 27.95 -7.26 -0.70
C ALA A 671 27.77 -8.67 -1.30
N ALA A 672 27.31 -8.76 -2.55
CA ALA A 672 27.15 -10.03 -3.26
C ALA A 672 28.49 -10.71 -3.56
N ALA A 673 29.52 -9.94 -3.92
CA ALA A 673 30.88 -10.45 -4.12
C ALA A 673 31.46 -10.97 -2.80
N TRP A 674 31.32 -10.23 -1.70
CA TRP A 674 31.79 -10.66 -0.38
C TRP A 674 31.12 -11.95 0.08
N ARG A 675 29.79 -12.07 -0.07
CA ARG A 675 29.05 -13.31 0.24
C ARG A 675 29.67 -14.51 -0.47
N GLN A 676 29.91 -14.39 -1.77
CA GLN A 676 30.50 -15.47 -2.57
C GLN A 676 31.93 -15.82 -2.12
N ILE A 677 32.77 -14.81 -1.86
CA ILE A 677 34.15 -15.01 -1.39
C ILE A 677 34.18 -15.73 -0.04
N ARG A 678 33.37 -15.27 0.92
CA ARG A 678 33.24 -15.87 2.25
C ARG A 678 32.80 -17.34 2.16
N ASP A 679 31.91 -17.64 1.23
CA ASP A 679 31.40 -18.99 1.00
C ASP A 679 32.36 -19.86 0.15
N GLY A 680 33.56 -19.35 -0.18
CA GLY A 680 34.62 -20.05 -0.91
C GLY A 680 34.42 -20.12 -2.42
N ALA A 681 33.49 -19.33 -2.98
CA ALA A 681 33.18 -19.27 -4.41
C ALA A 681 33.88 -18.08 -5.09
N THR A 682 34.15 -18.22 -6.40
CA THR A 682 34.61 -17.10 -7.24
C THR A 682 33.44 -16.15 -7.50
N PRO A 683 33.57 -14.83 -7.20
CA PRO A 683 32.53 -13.85 -7.49
C PRO A 683 32.05 -13.87 -8.95
N ARG A 684 30.74 -14.04 -9.13
CA ARG A 684 30.03 -13.81 -10.38
C ARG A 684 28.95 -12.76 -10.12
N LEU A 685 29.18 -11.57 -10.64
CA LEU A 685 28.24 -10.46 -10.59
C LEU A 685 27.36 -10.45 -11.85
N PRO A 686 26.16 -9.84 -11.82
CA PRO A 686 25.28 -9.79 -12.99
C PRO A 686 25.88 -8.98 -14.16
N GLU A 687 25.49 -9.30 -15.40
CA GLU A 687 25.99 -8.64 -16.62
C GLU A 687 25.43 -7.21 -16.82
N THR A 688 26.24 -6.37 -17.47
CA THR A 688 25.86 -5.03 -17.90
C THR A 688 25.42 -5.12 -19.35
N ALA A 689 24.16 -4.79 -19.63
CA ALA A 689 23.57 -4.93 -20.96
C ALA A 689 24.08 -3.87 -21.94
N THR A 690 24.11 -2.58 -21.54
CA THR A 690 24.71 -1.50 -22.33
C THR A 690 25.86 -0.85 -21.57
N SER A 691 27.07 -0.95 -22.11
CA SER A 691 28.27 -0.32 -21.57
C SER A 691 28.21 1.21 -21.74
N VAL A 692 28.91 1.96 -20.87
CA VAL A 692 29.08 3.42 -21.03
C VAL A 692 29.66 3.74 -22.42
N ARG A 693 30.55 2.87 -22.91
CA ARG A 693 31.13 2.95 -24.24
C ARG A 693 30.04 2.92 -25.30
N ARG A 694 29.19 1.88 -25.33
CA ARG A 694 28.11 1.80 -26.33
C ARG A 694 27.14 2.97 -26.22
N TRP A 695 26.77 3.35 -25.00
CA TRP A 695 25.85 4.45 -24.73
C TRP A 695 26.36 5.80 -25.28
N THR A 696 27.60 6.18 -24.96
CA THR A 696 28.18 7.47 -25.36
C THR A 696 28.36 7.59 -26.87
N HIS A 697 28.77 6.50 -27.55
CA HIS A 697 28.80 6.44 -29.01
C HIS A 697 27.40 6.60 -29.61
N ALA A 698 26.41 5.89 -29.07
CA ALA A 698 25.04 5.98 -29.56
C ALA A 698 24.40 7.37 -29.33
N LEU A 699 24.72 8.05 -28.22
CA LEU A 699 24.33 9.45 -28.01
C LEU A 699 24.95 10.39 -29.04
N ALA A 700 26.21 10.18 -29.42
CA ALA A 700 26.87 11.00 -30.44
C ALA A 700 26.23 10.76 -31.82
N GLU A 701 25.88 9.52 -32.15
CA GLU A 701 25.13 9.16 -33.37
C GLU A 701 23.74 9.83 -33.38
N ALA A 702 23.00 9.72 -32.27
CA ALA A 702 21.65 10.25 -32.09
C ALA A 702 21.59 11.79 -31.93
N ALA A 703 22.73 12.47 -31.75
CA ALA A 703 22.79 13.93 -31.68
C ALA A 703 22.53 14.63 -33.02
N THR A 704 22.34 13.87 -34.11
CA THR A 704 22.05 14.36 -35.46
C THR A 704 20.63 13.97 -35.91
N GLY A 705 20.20 14.39 -37.09
CA GLY A 705 18.88 14.00 -37.63
C GLY A 705 17.71 14.62 -36.87
N GLU A 706 16.74 13.78 -36.46
CA GLU A 706 15.49 14.18 -35.77
C GLU A 706 15.75 15.03 -34.52
N ARG A 707 16.84 14.77 -33.78
CA ARG A 707 17.20 15.52 -32.58
C ARG A 707 17.47 17.01 -32.87
N SER A 708 17.87 17.34 -34.11
CA SER A 708 18.11 18.73 -34.53
C SER A 708 16.81 19.57 -34.57
N ALA A 709 15.64 18.92 -34.67
CA ALA A 709 14.34 19.60 -34.64
C ALA A 709 14.07 20.29 -33.29
N GLU A 710 14.69 19.81 -32.20
CA GLU A 710 14.56 20.43 -30.87
C GLU A 710 15.32 21.76 -30.74
N LEU A 711 16.24 22.09 -31.66
CA LEU A 711 17.03 23.33 -31.58
C LEU A 711 16.13 24.58 -31.44
N GLY A 712 14.99 24.59 -32.14
CA GLY A 712 14.03 25.69 -32.05
C GLY A 712 13.41 25.85 -30.66
N LEU A 713 13.14 24.74 -29.97
CA LEU A 713 12.66 24.72 -28.59
C LEU A 713 13.74 25.28 -27.66
N TRP A 714 14.94 24.69 -27.69
CA TRP A 714 16.04 25.08 -26.81
C TRP A 714 16.44 26.54 -26.99
N ARG A 715 16.45 27.05 -28.22
CA ARG A 715 16.72 28.48 -28.49
C ARG A 715 15.67 29.36 -27.82
N ARG A 716 14.38 29.06 -27.96
CA ARG A 716 13.31 29.85 -27.29
C ARG A 716 13.47 29.86 -25.78
N THR A 717 13.89 28.75 -25.18
CA THR A 717 14.11 28.66 -23.73
C THR A 717 15.23 29.59 -23.25
N VAL A 718 16.36 29.65 -23.98
CA VAL A 718 17.55 30.41 -23.53
C VAL A 718 17.68 31.84 -24.06
N ASP A 719 16.94 32.20 -25.12
CA ASP A 719 17.04 33.53 -25.79
C ASP A 719 16.23 34.62 -25.07
N ALA A 720 15.26 34.25 -24.25
CA ALA A 720 14.47 35.20 -23.45
C ALA A 720 15.29 35.82 -22.29
N PRO A 721 14.93 37.03 -21.81
CA PRO A 721 15.69 37.74 -20.78
C PRO A 721 15.97 36.89 -19.53
N ASP A 722 17.20 36.98 -19.01
CA ASP A 722 17.57 36.42 -17.71
C ASP A 722 18.29 37.50 -16.89
N PRO A 723 17.55 38.36 -16.17
CA PRO A 723 18.12 39.45 -15.37
C PRO A 723 19.13 38.96 -14.35
N LEU A 724 20.20 39.73 -14.17
CA LEU A 724 21.27 39.41 -13.24
C LEU A 724 20.73 39.23 -11.81
N LEU A 725 21.09 38.12 -11.17
CA LEU A 725 20.84 37.91 -9.74
C LEU A 725 21.85 38.67 -8.89
N GLY A 726 23.11 38.66 -9.29
CA GLY A 726 24.19 39.34 -8.56
C GLY A 726 24.38 40.80 -8.96
N ALA A 727 25.31 41.47 -8.27
CA ALA A 727 25.71 42.85 -8.58
C ALA A 727 26.43 42.99 -9.94
N ARG A 728 26.91 41.89 -10.50
CA ARG A 728 27.61 41.78 -11.80
C ARG A 728 27.29 40.44 -12.47
N PRO A 729 27.68 40.24 -13.74
CA PRO A 729 27.65 38.92 -14.37
C PRO A 729 28.61 37.93 -13.65
N PHE A 730 28.24 36.65 -13.71
CA PHE A 730 29.08 35.54 -13.26
C PHE A 730 30.40 35.49 -14.07
N ASP A 731 31.52 35.39 -13.37
CA ASP A 731 32.86 35.28 -13.95
C ASP A 731 33.54 33.99 -13.44
N PRO A 732 33.65 32.93 -14.26
CA PRO A 732 34.24 31.65 -13.87
C PRO A 732 35.69 31.74 -13.34
N ALA A 733 36.41 32.82 -13.64
CA ALA A 733 37.78 33.03 -13.17
C ALA A 733 37.86 33.62 -11.76
N VAL A 734 36.78 34.24 -11.28
CA VAL A 734 36.69 34.91 -9.98
C VAL A 734 35.71 34.19 -9.05
N ASP A 735 34.56 33.80 -9.58
CA ASP A 735 33.51 33.07 -8.88
C ASP A 735 33.84 31.57 -8.85
N THR A 736 34.79 31.21 -7.99
CA THR A 736 35.29 29.85 -7.85
C THR A 736 34.70 29.16 -6.62
N ILE A 737 34.86 27.84 -6.51
CA ILE A 737 34.47 27.05 -5.33
C ILE A 737 35.02 27.65 -4.02
N ALA A 738 36.24 28.22 -4.02
CA ALA A 738 36.82 28.85 -2.83
C ALA A 738 36.05 30.09 -2.35
N THR A 739 35.22 30.69 -3.21
CA THR A 739 34.40 31.87 -2.89
C THR A 739 32.96 31.51 -2.54
N VAL A 740 32.59 30.23 -2.62
CA VAL A 740 31.23 29.76 -2.37
C VAL A 740 30.95 29.74 -0.87
N GLU A 741 29.90 30.44 -0.47
CA GLU A 741 29.27 30.35 0.84
C GLU A 741 27.93 29.61 0.72
N ARG A 742 27.43 29.11 1.86
CA ARG A 742 26.26 28.23 1.91
C ARG A 742 25.27 28.69 2.96
N ILE A 743 23.99 28.76 2.57
CA ILE A 743 22.85 28.92 3.47
C ILE A 743 22.03 27.63 3.48
N GLY A 744 21.76 27.11 4.67
CA GLY A 744 20.90 25.94 4.87
C GLY A 744 19.43 26.33 5.02
N LEU A 745 18.55 25.51 4.47
CA LEU A 745 17.11 25.59 4.64
C LEU A 745 16.56 24.21 4.97
N ASP A 746 15.78 24.13 6.05
CA ASP A 746 15.00 22.95 6.38
C ASP A 746 13.51 23.26 6.44
N LEU A 747 12.69 22.22 6.21
CA LEU A 747 11.24 22.28 6.37
C LEU A 747 10.76 21.32 7.46
N PRO A 748 9.69 21.66 8.20
CA PRO A 748 9.03 20.74 9.11
C PRO A 748 8.54 19.46 8.40
N ALA A 749 8.41 18.37 9.17
CA ALA A 749 8.00 17.08 8.62
C ALA A 749 6.61 17.08 7.97
N GLU A 750 5.65 17.82 8.56
CA GLU A 750 4.30 17.96 8.01
C GLU A 750 4.30 18.66 6.63
N THR A 751 5.01 19.78 6.52
CA THR A 751 5.18 20.50 5.25
C THR A 751 5.89 19.63 4.21
N THR A 752 6.95 18.94 4.62
CA THR A 752 7.69 18.02 3.75
C THR A 752 6.78 16.91 3.24
N GLN A 753 6.01 16.26 4.12
CA GLN A 753 5.09 15.19 3.74
C GLN A 753 4.06 15.69 2.72
N ALA A 754 3.45 16.85 2.95
CA ALA A 754 2.47 17.42 2.03
C ALA A 754 3.05 17.71 0.63
N LEU A 755 4.30 18.18 0.55
CA LEU A 755 5.01 18.41 -0.71
C LEU A 755 5.39 17.10 -1.42
N LEU A 756 5.65 16.03 -0.68
CA LEU A 756 6.04 14.73 -1.22
C LEU A 756 4.87 13.86 -1.66
N THR A 757 3.70 13.98 -1.02
CA THR A 757 2.57 13.07 -1.25
C THR A 757 1.30 13.82 -1.64
N THR A 758 0.82 14.74 -0.80
CA THR A 758 -0.48 15.41 -0.99
C THR A 758 -0.53 16.27 -2.25
N LEU A 759 0.48 17.11 -2.47
CA LEU A 759 0.55 18.00 -3.64
C LEU A 759 0.71 17.20 -4.95
N PRO A 760 1.65 16.23 -5.08
CA PRO A 760 1.72 15.36 -6.25
C PRO A 760 0.43 14.59 -6.53
N ALA A 761 -0.26 14.11 -5.48
CA ALA A 761 -1.54 13.42 -5.63
C ALA A 761 -2.65 14.35 -6.14
N ALA A 762 -2.75 15.57 -5.59
CA ALA A 762 -3.78 16.54 -5.96
C ALA A 762 -3.64 17.04 -7.42
N TYR A 763 -2.41 17.17 -7.92
CA TYR A 763 -2.12 17.69 -9.26
C TYR A 763 -1.66 16.63 -10.27
N ARG A 764 -1.71 15.34 -9.91
CA ARG A 764 -1.19 14.22 -10.73
C ARG A 764 0.25 14.47 -11.23
N GLY A 765 1.06 15.11 -10.39
CA GLY A 765 2.42 15.56 -10.69
C GLY A 765 3.50 14.74 -9.99
N GLY A 766 4.73 15.27 -10.01
CA GLY A 766 5.86 14.80 -9.21
C GLY A 766 6.36 15.87 -8.24
N VAL A 767 7.33 15.51 -7.39
CA VAL A 767 7.88 16.41 -6.35
C VAL A 767 8.50 17.68 -6.96
N ASN A 768 9.19 17.55 -8.08
CA ASN A 768 9.85 18.68 -8.75
C ASN A 768 8.85 19.78 -9.17
N ASP A 769 7.60 19.43 -9.48
CA ASP A 769 6.58 20.41 -9.88
C ASP A 769 6.35 21.43 -8.75
N GLY A 770 6.22 20.94 -7.50
CA GLY A 770 6.06 21.79 -6.33
C GLY A 770 7.33 22.58 -5.98
N LEU A 771 8.50 21.93 -5.97
CA LEU A 771 9.76 22.57 -5.59
C LEU A 771 10.15 23.71 -6.54
N LEU A 772 10.01 23.46 -7.85
CA LEU A 772 10.33 24.43 -8.89
C LEU A 772 9.27 25.53 -9.02
N THR A 773 7.99 25.22 -8.73
CA THR A 773 6.95 26.26 -8.60
C THR A 773 7.29 27.23 -7.48
N ALA A 774 7.64 26.70 -6.30
CA ALA A 774 8.01 27.52 -5.17
C ALA A 774 9.26 28.38 -5.48
N LEU A 775 10.26 27.82 -6.17
CA LEU A 775 11.47 28.55 -6.56
C LEU A 775 11.17 29.67 -7.57
N ALA A 776 10.36 29.39 -8.60
CA ALA A 776 9.96 30.39 -9.59
C ALA A 776 9.19 31.55 -8.93
N LEU A 777 8.26 31.25 -8.01
CA LEU A 777 7.54 32.27 -7.24
C LEU A 777 8.49 33.10 -6.36
N ALA A 778 9.42 32.44 -5.67
CA ALA A 778 10.38 33.12 -4.82
C ALA A 778 11.28 34.09 -5.61
N VAL A 779 11.81 33.65 -6.75
CA VAL A 779 12.65 34.48 -7.63
C VAL A 779 11.85 35.63 -8.24
N ALA A 780 10.63 35.39 -8.71
CA ALA A 780 9.76 36.43 -9.27
C ALA A 780 9.43 37.51 -8.22
N VAL A 781 9.08 37.12 -6.99
CA VAL A 781 8.82 38.07 -5.90
C VAL A 781 10.09 38.83 -5.50
N TRP A 782 11.23 38.13 -5.42
CA TRP A 782 12.53 38.72 -5.08
C TRP A 782 12.97 39.77 -6.11
N ARG A 783 12.76 39.50 -7.40
CA ARG A 783 12.99 40.42 -8.52
C ARG A 783 12.03 41.62 -8.48
N ARG A 784 10.74 41.38 -8.25
CA ARG A 784 9.72 42.43 -8.15
C ARG A 784 10.03 43.43 -7.03
N ARG A 785 10.50 42.94 -5.87
CA ARG A 785 10.96 43.79 -4.75
C ARG A 785 12.16 44.70 -5.10
N ARG A 786 12.91 44.34 -6.14
CA ARG A 786 14.06 45.09 -6.68
C ARG A 786 13.72 45.90 -7.94
N GLY A 787 12.43 46.00 -8.29
CA GLY A 787 11.96 46.76 -9.46
C GLY A 787 12.27 46.09 -10.81
N ILE A 788 12.52 44.77 -10.82
CA ILE A 788 12.74 43.98 -12.03
C ILE A 788 11.41 43.31 -12.40
N ASP A 789 10.89 43.64 -13.58
CA ASP A 789 9.64 43.11 -14.13
C ASP A 789 9.93 41.98 -15.12
N GLU A 790 10.36 40.83 -14.58
CA GLU A 790 10.59 39.59 -15.35
C GLU A 790 10.15 38.40 -14.48
N PRO A 791 8.93 37.90 -14.69
CA PRO A 791 8.36 36.80 -13.89
C PRO A 791 8.91 35.42 -14.29
N SER A 792 9.54 35.28 -15.47
CA SER A 792 10.11 34.00 -15.88
C SER A 792 11.47 33.75 -15.23
N THR A 793 11.68 32.53 -14.76
CA THR A 793 12.92 32.09 -14.13
C THR A 793 13.60 31.05 -15.00
N LEU A 794 14.81 31.34 -15.49
CA LEU A 794 15.63 30.38 -16.21
C LEU A 794 16.46 29.56 -15.21
N VAL A 795 16.14 28.27 -15.11
CA VAL A 795 16.80 27.32 -14.21
C VAL A 795 17.55 26.29 -15.04
N ARG A 796 18.82 26.04 -14.72
CA ARG A 796 19.53 24.86 -15.18
C ARG A 796 19.14 23.69 -14.29
N LEU A 797 18.32 22.80 -14.82
CA LEU A 797 17.83 21.64 -14.08
C LEU A 797 18.78 20.45 -14.28
N GLU A 798 19.11 19.77 -13.19
CA GLU A 798 19.83 18.51 -13.21
C GLU A 798 18.86 17.32 -13.28
N GLY A 799 19.06 16.46 -14.28
CA GLY A 799 18.39 15.17 -14.40
C GLY A 799 19.39 14.01 -14.27
N HIS A 800 18.90 12.78 -14.09
CA HIS A 800 19.79 11.62 -13.99
C HIS A 800 20.45 11.24 -15.32
N GLY A 801 19.86 11.61 -16.47
CA GLY A 801 20.38 11.42 -17.82
C GLY A 801 20.51 9.96 -18.29
N ARG A 802 19.72 9.07 -17.71
CA ARG A 802 19.54 7.65 -18.10
C ARG A 802 18.27 7.48 -18.92
N GLU A 803 18.13 8.31 -19.94
CA GLU A 803 16.93 8.42 -20.78
C GLU A 803 17.03 7.44 -21.95
N GLU A 804 16.70 6.17 -21.72
CA GLU A 804 16.82 5.10 -22.74
C GLU A 804 15.98 5.37 -24.00
N SER A 805 14.94 6.21 -23.93
CA SER A 805 14.19 6.66 -25.11
C SER A 805 15.07 7.44 -26.10
N ALA A 806 16.14 8.07 -25.64
CA ALA A 806 17.06 8.82 -26.50
C ALA A 806 17.90 7.90 -27.40
N VAL A 807 18.09 6.64 -27.00
CA VAL A 807 18.77 5.59 -27.77
C VAL A 807 17.95 4.31 -27.67
N PRO A 808 17.01 4.08 -28.62
CA PRO A 808 16.19 2.88 -28.62
C PRO A 808 17.02 1.59 -28.52
N GLY A 809 16.68 0.74 -27.55
CA GLY A 809 17.38 -0.53 -27.28
C GLY A 809 18.46 -0.48 -26.21
N ALA A 810 18.82 0.70 -25.69
CA ALA A 810 19.77 0.82 -24.58
C ALA A 810 19.17 0.31 -23.25
N ASP A 811 20.00 -0.32 -22.43
CA ASP A 811 19.71 -0.71 -21.05
C ASP A 811 20.81 -0.22 -20.10
N LEU A 812 20.50 0.82 -19.35
CA LEU A 812 21.41 1.48 -18.42
C LEU A 812 21.15 1.09 -16.96
N SER A 813 20.28 0.12 -16.70
CA SER A 813 19.83 -0.26 -15.36
C SER A 813 20.96 -0.70 -14.42
N ARG A 814 22.05 -1.22 -14.99
CA ARG A 814 23.24 -1.73 -14.27
C ARG A 814 24.55 -1.07 -14.67
N THR A 815 24.50 0.04 -15.40
CA THR A 815 25.70 0.66 -15.96
C THR A 815 26.25 1.72 -15.00
N MET A 816 27.44 1.49 -14.44
CA MET A 816 28.18 2.49 -13.67
C MET A 816 28.69 3.61 -14.58
N GLY A 817 28.69 4.86 -14.10
CA GLY A 817 29.22 6.01 -14.86
C GLY A 817 28.52 7.31 -14.48
N TRP A 818 28.95 8.41 -15.10
CA TRP A 818 28.28 9.71 -14.93
C TRP A 818 27.33 10.02 -16.08
N PHE A 819 26.03 9.91 -15.82
CA PHE A 819 25.00 10.07 -16.85
C PHE A 819 24.26 11.40 -16.78
N THR A 820 24.41 12.18 -15.70
CA THR A 820 23.64 13.39 -15.40
C THR A 820 23.39 14.26 -16.63
N SER A 821 22.11 14.55 -16.90
CA SER A 821 21.73 15.55 -17.89
C SER A 821 21.64 16.93 -17.23
N MET A 822 22.14 17.96 -17.90
CA MET A 822 21.95 19.35 -17.50
C MET A 822 21.30 20.12 -18.63
N TYR A 823 20.17 20.74 -18.36
CA TYR A 823 19.39 21.43 -19.38
C TYR A 823 18.63 22.64 -18.82
N PRO A 824 18.44 23.69 -19.63
CA PRO A 824 17.70 24.87 -19.21
C PRO A 824 16.20 24.57 -19.25
N VAL A 825 15.49 25.00 -18.20
CA VAL A 825 14.03 25.12 -18.16
C VAL A 825 13.67 26.56 -17.84
N ARG A 826 12.70 27.11 -18.55
CA ARG A 826 12.17 28.43 -18.27
C ARG A 826 10.81 28.25 -17.60
N LEU A 827 10.70 28.76 -16.38
CA LEU A 827 9.50 28.66 -15.56
C LEU A 827 8.83 30.02 -15.52
N ASP A 828 7.74 30.16 -16.26
CA ASP A 828 6.94 31.37 -16.38
C ASP A 828 5.72 31.29 -15.46
N VAL A 829 5.58 32.31 -14.61
CA VAL A 829 4.46 32.52 -13.68
C VAL A 829 3.79 33.88 -13.89
N SER A 830 3.94 34.48 -15.08
CA SER A 830 3.42 35.81 -15.43
C SER A 830 1.90 35.96 -15.31
N GLU A 831 1.13 34.90 -15.59
CA GLU A 831 -0.34 34.92 -15.50
C GLU A 831 -0.88 34.71 -14.07
N VAL A 832 0.00 34.68 -13.05
CA VAL A 832 -0.34 34.35 -11.66
C VAL A 832 -0.21 35.58 -10.75
N ASP A 833 -1.19 35.78 -9.85
CA ASP A 833 -1.03 36.72 -8.72
C ASP A 833 0.04 36.18 -7.75
N LEU A 834 1.24 36.78 -7.82
CA LEU A 834 2.41 36.34 -7.06
C LEU A 834 2.20 36.41 -5.55
N ASP A 835 1.47 37.39 -5.03
CA ASP A 835 1.27 37.55 -3.59
C ASP A 835 0.33 36.48 -3.04
N GLN A 836 -0.76 36.20 -3.77
CA GLN A 836 -1.64 35.10 -3.42
C GLN A 836 -0.95 33.74 -3.57
N ALA A 837 -0.21 33.52 -4.65
CA ALA A 837 0.45 32.26 -4.91
C ALA A 837 1.54 31.95 -3.86
N LEU A 838 2.33 32.96 -3.47
CA LEU A 838 3.36 32.85 -2.43
C LEU A 838 2.77 32.47 -1.06
N ALA A 839 1.57 32.98 -0.74
CA ALA A 839 0.90 32.75 0.54
C ALA A 839 0.07 31.45 0.60
N GLY A 840 -0.01 30.67 -0.49
CA GLY A 840 -0.87 29.48 -0.53
C GLY A 840 -2.35 29.79 -0.74
N GLY A 841 -2.66 30.88 -1.46
CA GLY A 841 -4.02 31.33 -1.79
C GLY A 841 -4.55 30.79 -3.12
N ALA A 842 -5.62 31.40 -3.63
CA ALA A 842 -6.34 30.91 -4.82
C ALA A 842 -5.46 30.78 -6.09
N ALA A 843 -4.46 31.66 -6.24
CA ALA A 843 -3.55 31.65 -7.40
C ALA A 843 -2.48 30.52 -7.33
N THR A 844 -2.26 29.88 -6.17
CA THR A 844 -1.25 28.83 -6.01
C THR A 844 -1.50 27.64 -6.94
N GLY A 845 -2.77 27.26 -7.13
CA GLY A 845 -3.11 26.16 -8.04
C GLY A 845 -2.76 26.45 -9.50
N ALA A 846 -2.95 27.69 -9.97
CA ALA A 846 -2.59 28.08 -11.32
C ALA A 846 -1.06 28.04 -11.54
N ALA A 847 -0.28 28.45 -10.54
CA ALA A 847 1.19 28.39 -10.59
C ALA A 847 1.70 26.95 -10.73
N VAL A 848 1.16 26.02 -9.92
CA VAL A 848 1.56 24.60 -9.96
C VAL A 848 1.23 23.99 -11.32
N LYS A 849 0.04 24.25 -11.86
CA LYS A 849 -0.36 23.77 -13.19
C LYS A 849 0.56 24.30 -14.30
N ALA A 850 0.84 25.61 -14.28
CA ALA A 850 1.69 26.24 -15.29
C ALA A 850 3.10 25.65 -15.30
N VAL A 851 3.71 25.45 -14.13
CA VAL A 851 5.05 24.88 -14.00
C VAL A 851 5.06 23.40 -14.35
N LYS A 852 4.06 22.61 -13.92
CA LYS A 852 3.91 21.20 -14.30
C LYS A 852 3.91 21.03 -15.82
N GLU A 853 3.07 21.78 -16.55
CA GLU A 853 3.00 21.67 -18.01
C GLU A 853 4.30 22.13 -18.70
N GLN A 854 4.97 23.16 -18.17
CA GLN A 854 6.27 23.61 -18.69
C GLN A 854 7.37 22.56 -18.50
N LEU A 855 7.36 21.82 -17.38
CA LEU A 855 8.29 20.72 -17.13
C LEU A 855 7.98 19.50 -17.99
N LEU A 856 6.69 19.19 -18.22
CA LEU A 856 6.26 18.07 -19.08
C LEU A 856 6.50 18.34 -20.57
N ALA A 857 6.51 19.60 -20.99
CA ALA A 857 6.84 19.99 -22.37
C ALA A 857 8.32 19.74 -22.75
N VAL A 858 9.19 19.43 -21.78
CA VAL A 858 10.59 19.13 -22.03
C VAL A 858 10.75 17.70 -22.59
N PRO A 859 11.23 17.54 -23.84
CA PRO A 859 11.39 16.22 -24.45
C PRO A 859 12.49 15.42 -23.76
N ASP A 860 12.27 14.12 -23.58
CA ASP A 860 13.23 13.14 -23.02
C ASP A 860 13.99 13.68 -21.78
N LYS A 861 13.28 14.38 -20.89
CA LYS A 861 13.85 14.99 -19.67
C LYS A 861 15.14 15.78 -19.93
N GLY A 862 15.18 16.45 -21.08
CA GLY A 862 16.19 17.42 -21.47
C GLY A 862 17.55 16.88 -21.88
N ILE A 863 17.74 15.56 -22.00
CA ILE A 863 19.02 14.99 -22.46
C ILE A 863 19.45 15.52 -23.84
N GLY A 864 18.45 15.82 -24.69
CA GLY A 864 18.65 16.40 -26.04
C GLY A 864 19.41 17.73 -26.03
N TYR A 865 19.24 18.56 -24.99
CA TYR A 865 19.99 19.81 -24.88
C TYR A 865 21.49 19.57 -24.82
N GLY A 866 21.93 18.63 -23.97
CA GLY A 866 23.34 18.28 -23.82
C GLY A 866 23.93 17.69 -25.12
N MET A 867 23.17 16.84 -25.80
CA MET A 867 23.55 16.26 -27.10
C MET A 867 23.78 17.38 -28.14
N LEU A 868 22.84 18.31 -28.28
CA LEU A 868 22.95 19.43 -29.22
C LEU A 868 24.01 20.47 -28.81
N ARG A 869 24.22 20.68 -27.51
CA ARG A 869 25.17 21.68 -26.98
C ARG A 869 26.62 21.21 -27.08
N TYR A 870 26.88 19.91 -26.95
CA TYR A 870 28.24 19.37 -26.81
C TYR A 870 28.66 18.41 -27.92
N LEU A 871 27.75 17.53 -28.40
CA LEU A 871 28.08 16.42 -29.30
C LEU A 871 27.82 16.74 -30.78
N ASN A 872 26.91 17.67 -31.08
CA ASN A 872 26.63 18.08 -32.46
C ASN A 872 27.40 19.36 -32.85
N ALA A 873 28.25 19.27 -33.86
CA ALA A 873 29.15 20.37 -34.27
C ALA A 873 28.41 21.63 -34.77
N GLU A 874 27.26 21.46 -35.44
CA GLU A 874 26.48 22.58 -36.00
C GLU A 874 25.74 23.34 -34.90
N THR A 875 25.03 22.61 -34.03
CA THR A 875 24.22 23.22 -32.97
C THR A 875 25.06 23.71 -31.80
N LYS A 876 26.23 23.10 -31.55
CA LYS A 876 27.20 23.54 -30.53
C LYS A 876 27.62 24.99 -30.72
N ALA A 877 27.90 25.42 -31.95
CA ALA A 877 28.31 26.80 -32.24
C ALA A 877 27.20 27.84 -31.98
N ILE A 878 25.94 27.39 -32.00
CA ILE A 878 24.76 28.22 -31.73
C ILE A 878 24.49 28.27 -30.23
N LEU A 879 24.31 27.11 -29.59
CA LEU A 879 23.92 27.02 -28.18
C LEU A 879 25.03 27.49 -27.23
N LYS A 880 26.31 27.42 -27.63
CA LYS A 880 27.44 27.97 -26.83
C LYS A 880 27.37 29.49 -26.62
N ARG A 881 26.60 30.21 -27.43
CA ARG A 881 26.45 31.68 -27.30
C ARG A 881 25.51 32.09 -26.18
N TYR A 882 24.70 31.16 -25.69
CA TYR A 882 23.68 31.40 -24.68
C TYR A 882 24.13 30.90 -23.30
N GLY A 883 23.71 31.59 -22.25
CA GLY A 883 23.77 31.06 -20.89
C GLY A 883 22.72 29.97 -20.69
N SER A 884 23.01 28.98 -19.84
CA SER A 884 22.07 27.92 -19.48
C SER A 884 21.24 28.22 -18.22
N GLY A 885 21.30 29.46 -17.71
CA GLY A 885 20.65 29.92 -16.48
C GLY A 885 21.64 30.27 -15.37
N GLN A 886 21.29 31.26 -14.56
CA GLN A 886 22.07 31.68 -13.37
C GLN A 886 21.82 30.81 -12.13
N ILE A 887 20.71 30.05 -12.13
CA ILE A 887 20.33 29.15 -11.05
C ILE A 887 20.52 27.71 -11.53
N VAL A 888 21.25 26.89 -10.78
CA VAL A 888 21.22 25.44 -10.95
C VAL A 888 20.37 24.82 -9.85
N PHE A 889 19.52 23.86 -10.20
CA PHE A 889 18.64 23.17 -9.27
C PHE A 889 18.82 21.66 -9.38
N ASN A 890 19.04 21.01 -8.24
CA ASN A 890 19.14 19.57 -8.12
C ASN A 890 18.29 19.07 -6.94
N TYR A 891 17.45 18.07 -7.19
CA TYR A 891 16.72 17.33 -6.17
C TYR A 891 17.19 15.88 -6.14
N LEU A 892 17.84 15.49 -5.04
CA LEU A 892 18.49 14.18 -4.90
C LEU A 892 17.53 13.06 -4.47
N GLY A 893 16.24 13.38 -4.32
CA GLY A 893 15.22 12.43 -3.87
C GLY A 893 15.24 12.20 -2.36
N ARG A 894 14.60 11.11 -1.94
CA ARG A 894 14.51 10.68 -0.53
C ARG A 894 15.50 9.57 -0.19
N TYR A 895 16.37 9.82 0.78
CA TYR A 895 17.36 8.87 1.29
C TYR A 895 16.80 8.07 2.47
N THR A 896 16.84 6.74 2.39
CA THR A 896 16.69 5.84 3.55
C THR A 896 17.95 4.98 3.67
N GLY A 897 18.46 4.78 4.90
CA GLY A 897 19.73 4.08 5.15
C GLY A 897 19.82 2.66 4.56
N ALA A 898 18.69 2.00 4.35
CA ALA A 898 18.59 0.67 3.74
C ALA A 898 18.16 0.65 2.25
N ALA A 899 17.72 1.76 1.64
CA ALA A 899 17.15 1.75 0.26
C ALA A 899 18.15 1.36 -0.84
N ASN A 900 19.44 1.55 -0.60
CA ASN A 900 20.48 1.21 -1.58
C ASN A 900 20.77 -0.29 -1.63
N MET A 901 20.19 -1.10 -0.73
CA MET A 901 20.42 -2.54 -0.62
C MET A 901 19.12 -3.34 -0.76
N PRO A 902 19.06 -4.37 -1.61
CA PRO A 902 17.99 -5.38 -1.60
C PRO A 902 17.87 -6.07 -0.24
N GLN A 903 16.64 -6.42 0.17
CA GLN A 903 16.37 -7.06 1.47
C GLN A 903 17.19 -8.35 1.69
N ASP A 904 17.41 -9.16 0.64
CA ASP A 904 18.18 -10.40 0.72
C ASP A 904 19.68 -10.19 0.99
N LEU A 905 20.15 -8.94 0.84
CA LEU A 905 21.53 -8.54 1.10
C LEU A 905 21.67 -7.71 2.40
N HIS A 906 20.57 -7.46 3.12
CA HIS A 906 20.62 -6.75 4.40
C HIS A 906 21.43 -7.55 5.43
N GLY A 907 22.22 -6.83 6.24
CA GLY A 907 23.08 -7.44 7.26
C GLY A 907 24.37 -8.10 6.75
N LEU A 908 24.66 -8.06 5.44
CA LEU A 908 25.90 -8.58 4.84
C LEU A 908 27.08 -7.57 4.82
N GLY A 909 26.89 -6.36 5.36
CA GLY A 909 27.85 -5.25 5.27
C GLY A 909 27.71 -4.44 3.97
N PHE A 910 28.57 -3.44 3.80
CA PHE A 910 28.51 -2.40 2.75
C PHE A 910 27.26 -1.51 2.80
N THR A 911 26.63 -1.41 3.96
CA THR A 911 25.52 -0.48 4.20
C THR A 911 26.07 0.92 4.46
N GLN A 912 25.44 1.94 3.87
CA GLN A 912 25.81 3.33 4.11
C GLN A 912 25.66 3.69 5.58
N VAL A 913 26.69 4.34 6.15
CA VAL A 913 26.69 4.77 7.54
C VAL A 913 25.86 6.06 7.67
N GLU A 914 24.85 6.04 8.53
CA GLU A 914 24.07 7.24 8.88
C GLU A 914 24.96 8.35 9.47
N ASP A 915 24.60 9.61 9.29
CA ASP A 915 25.39 10.79 9.69
C ASP A 915 26.77 10.97 9.00
N THR A 916 27.02 10.24 7.91
CA THR A 916 28.24 10.41 7.07
C THR A 916 27.95 10.98 5.69
N VAL A 917 26.70 11.33 5.39
CA VAL A 917 26.28 11.92 4.10
C VAL A 917 27.02 13.22 3.80
N THR A 918 27.37 13.98 4.85
CA THR A 918 28.12 15.24 4.74
C THR A 918 29.64 15.05 4.63
N LEU A 919 30.17 13.83 4.86
CA LEU A 919 31.60 13.53 4.71
C LEU A 919 31.96 13.42 3.23
N THR A 920 32.28 14.56 2.63
CA THR A 920 32.70 14.67 1.24
C THR A 920 34.00 15.47 1.17
N PRO A 921 34.98 15.08 0.34
CA PRO A 921 36.21 15.85 0.20
C PRO A 921 35.92 17.22 -0.42
N ALA A 922 36.74 18.21 -0.07
CA ALA A 922 36.63 19.53 -0.67
C ALA A 922 36.96 19.47 -2.17
N LEU A 923 36.08 20.05 -3.00
CA LEU A 923 36.39 20.30 -4.41
C LEU A 923 37.59 21.26 -4.53
N ASP A 924 38.26 21.28 -5.68
CA ASP A 924 39.33 22.24 -5.93
C ASP A 924 38.80 23.67 -5.86
N GLY A 925 39.33 24.48 -4.94
CA GLY A 925 38.93 25.87 -4.75
C GLY A 925 39.14 26.77 -5.98
N LYS A 926 39.97 26.35 -6.95
CA LYS A 926 40.17 27.07 -8.23
C LYS A 926 39.14 26.73 -9.30
N MET A 927 38.35 25.68 -9.10
CA MET A 927 37.28 25.30 -10.02
C MET A 927 36.19 26.38 -10.01
N SER A 928 35.58 26.67 -11.17
CA SER A 928 34.43 27.57 -11.25
C SER A 928 33.32 27.09 -10.31
N ALA A 929 32.68 28.02 -9.61
CA ALA A 929 31.42 27.73 -8.94
C ALA A 929 30.39 27.21 -9.96
N LEU A 930 29.45 26.39 -9.51
CA LEU A 930 28.51 25.73 -10.41
C LEU A 930 27.60 26.76 -11.10
N ALA A 931 27.09 27.74 -10.36
CA ALA A 931 26.25 28.80 -10.90
C ALA A 931 26.33 30.06 -10.01
N SER A 932 25.59 31.11 -10.36
CA SER A 932 25.42 32.27 -9.47
C SER A 932 24.69 31.87 -8.19
N LEU A 933 23.73 30.95 -8.31
CA LEU A 933 23.04 30.31 -7.19
C LEU A 933 22.85 28.82 -7.50
N ALA A 934 23.34 27.94 -6.63
CA ALA A 934 23.12 26.51 -6.74
C ALA A 934 22.22 26.05 -5.60
N VAL A 935 21.08 25.44 -5.94
CA VAL A 935 20.11 24.91 -4.99
C VAL A 935 20.15 23.40 -5.06
N THR A 936 20.55 22.76 -3.97
CA THR A 936 20.53 21.30 -3.84
C THR A 936 19.57 20.91 -2.71
N ALA A 937 18.56 20.10 -3.02
CA ALA A 937 17.56 19.65 -2.06
C ALA A 937 17.54 18.12 -1.95
N HIS A 938 17.30 17.61 -0.75
CA HIS A 938 17.14 16.18 -0.49
C HIS A 938 16.20 15.97 0.69
N VAL A 939 15.71 14.73 0.85
CA VAL A 939 14.87 14.36 2.00
C VAL A 939 15.57 13.29 2.82
N THR A 940 15.63 13.52 4.12
CA THR A 940 16.12 12.57 5.12
C THR A 940 14.96 12.10 6.00
N ASP A 941 14.94 10.83 6.35
CA ASP A 941 13.95 10.29 7.28
C ASP A 941 14.43 10.45 8.72
N THR A 942 13.59 11.10 9.55
CA THR A 942 13.84 11.32 10.98
C THR A 942 12.80 10.58 11.81
N GLU A 943 13.03 10.43 13.12
CA GLU A 943 12.04 9.85 14.06
C GLU A 943 10.69 10.59 14.05
N ARG A 944 10.68 11.86 13.63
CA ARG A 944 9.47 12.70 13.56
C ARG A 944 8.83 12.73 12.15
N GLY A 945 9.36 11.97 11.20
CA GLY A 945 8.93 11.94 9.79
C GLY A 945 9.99 12.47 8.81
N PRO A 946 9.68 12.50 7.50
CA PRO A 946 10.62 12.98 6.48
C PRO A 946 10.87 14.48 6.60
N ARG A 947 12.12 14.91 6.47
CA ARG A 947 12.52 16.32 6.53
C ARG A 947 13.22 16.70 5.22
N LEU A 948 12.70 17.73 4.53
CA LEU A 948 13.37 18.32 3.39
C LEU A 948 14.48 19.23 3.88
N GLU A 949 15.70 18.96 3.42
CA GLU A 949 16.89 19.77 3.69
C GLU A 949 17.47 20.25 2.36
N ALA A 950 17.75 21.54 2.27
CA ALA A 950 18.29 22.17 1.09
C ALA A 950 19.47 23.09 1.43
N SER A 951 20.42 23.20 0.50
CA SER A 951 21.51 24.15 0.55
C SER A 951 21.43 25.11 -0.63
N LEU A 952 21.62 26.40 -0.34
CA LEU A 952 21.76 27.46 -1.32
C LEU A 952 23.22 27.90 -1.31
N ASP A 953 23.95 27.51 -2.34
CA ASP A 953 25.38 27.77 -2.51
C ASP A 953 25.58 28.94 -3.49
N TYR A 954 26.36 29.94 -3.09
CA TYR A 954 26.54 31.17 -3.87
C TYR A 954 27.95 31.75 -3.69
N PRO A 955 28.56 32.33 -4.74
CA PRO A 955 29.81 33.08 -4.59
C PRO A 955 29.57 34.38 -3.80
N SER A 956 30.24 34.56 -2.66
CA SER A 956 30.01 35.72 -1.79
C SER A 956 30.50 37.05 -2.36
N GLY A 957 31.35 37.01 -3.40
CA GLY A 957 31.72 38.17 -4.21
C GLY A 957 30.70 38.57 -5.28
N LEU A 958 29.65 37.77 -5.49
CA LEU A 958 28.62 37.96 -6.52
C LEU A 958 27.26 38.31 -5.91
N LEU A 959 26.88 37.60 -4.84
CA LEU A 959 25.64 37.77 -4.09
C LEU A 959 25.95 38.03 -2.61
N ALA A 960 25.24 38.98 -2.00
CA ALA A 960 25.36 39.23 -0.57
C ALA A 960 24.57 38.17 0.22
N GLU A 961 25.10 37.78 1.40
CA GLU A 961 24.43 36.82 2.30
C GLU A 961 22.98 37.22 2.60
N THR A 962 22.72 38.52 2.83
CA THR A 962 21.37 39.04 3.09
C THR A 962 20.41 38.83 1.92
N ASP A 963 20.89 38.90 0.69
CA ASP A 963 20.06 38.71 -0.51
C ASP A 963 19.67 37.24 -0.68
N VAL A 964 20.61 36.34 -0.42
CA VAL A 964 20.39 34.89 -0.51
C VAL A 964 19.53 34.41 0.66
N GLN A 965 19.71 34.96 1.86
CA GLN A 965 18.83 34.70 3.01
C GLN A 965 17.39 35.14 2.72
N GLU A 966 17.19 36.31 2.10
CA GLU A 966 15.86 36.75 1.69
C GLU A 966 15.23 35.77 0.69
N LEU A 967 15.99 35.34 -0.32
CA LEU A 967 15.51 34.37 -1.31
C LEU A 967 15.19 33.01 -0.69
N ALA A 968 16.02 32.54 0.26
CA ALA A 968 15.79 31.31 1.00
C ALA A 968 14.48 31.39 1.80
N GLU A 969 14.21 32.51 2.49
CA GLU A 969 12.96 32.68 3.23
C GLU A 969 11.73 32.84 2.31
N LEU A 970 11.89 33.48 1.16
CA LEU A 970 10.83 33.52 0.14
C LEU A 970 10.52 32.12 -0.39
N TRP A 971 11.55 31.30 -0.64
CA TRP A 971 11.37 29.94 -1.08
C TRP A 971 10.74 29.06 0.01
N ARG A 972 11.17 29.19 1.27
CA ARG A 972 10.52 28.55 2.42
C ARG A 972 9.04 28.93 2.51
N THR A 973 8.74 30.22 2.40
CA THR A 973 7.36 30.74 2.45
C THR A 973 6.51 30.13 1.33
N ALA A 974 7.03 30.10 0.10
CA ALA A 974 6.35 29.50 -1.04
C ALA A 974 6.10 28.00 -0.83
N LEU A 975 7.11 27.24 -0.37
CA LEU A 975 6.99 25.80 -0.09
C LEU A 975 5.92 25.52 0.99
N THR A 976 5.91 26.29 2.07
CA THR A 976 4.88 26.20 3.12
C THR A 976 3.49 26.60 2.58
N GLY A 977 3.40 27.64 1.75
CA GLY A 977 2.16 28.06 1.10
C GLY A 977 1.59 26.97 0.19
N LEU A 978 2.43 26.33 -0.63
CA LEU A 978 2.03 25.21 -1.49
C LEU A 978 1.53 24.00 -0.67
N ALA A 979 2.23 23.65 0.41
CA ALA A 979 1.81 22.57 1.30
C ALA A 979 0.45 22.86 1.96
N HIS A 980 0.24 24.10 2.44
CA HIS A 980 -1.02 24.53 3.03
C HIS A 980 -2.16 24.51 1.99
N HIS A 981 -1.90 25.03 0.78
CA HIS A 981 -2.87 24.99 -0.33
C HIS A 981 -3.29 23.56 -0.65
N ALA A 982 -2.34 22.63 -0.77
CA ALA A 982 -2.62 21.22 -1.05
C ALA A 982 -3.49 20.53 0.01
N ALA A 983 -3.49 21.02 1.25
CA ALA A 983 -4.32 20.50 2.33
C ALA A 983 -5.76 21.05 2.34
N GLN A 984 -6.08 22.06 1.52
CA GLN A 984 -7.41 22.67 1.50
C GLN A 984 -8.43 21.85 0.70
N PRO A 985 -9.71 21.79 1.13
CA PRO A 985 -10.78 21.23 0.32
C PRO A 985 -10.93 21.99 -1.01
N GLY A 986 -10.83 21.28 -2.14
CA GLY A 986 -10.85 21.87 -3.48
C GLY A 986 -9.47 22.16 -4.09
N ALA A 987 -8.38 21.84 -3.37
CA ALA A 987 -7.06 21.77 -3.98
C ALA A 987 -6.94 20.57 -4.92
N GLY A 988 -6.26 20.76 -6.04
CA GLY A 988 -6.13 19.76 -7.09
C GLY A 988 -7.07 20.01 -8.27
N ALA A 989 -6.54 19.80 -9.47
CA ALA A 989 -7.26 20.01 -10.71
C ALA A 989 -6.46 19.39 -11.86
N LEU A 990 -7.16 19.11 -12.96
CA LEU A 990 -6.57 18.53 -14.15
C LEU A 990 -5.76 19.59 -14.91
N THR A 991 -4.69 19.15 -15.53
CA THR A 991 -3.97 19.87 -16.58
C THR A 991 -4.15 19.18 -17.93
N PRO A 992 -3.87 19.85 -19.07
CA PRO A 992 -3.97 19.23 -20.38
C PRO A 992 -3.27 17.87 -20.49
N SER A 993 -2.10 17.73 -19.86
CA SER A 993 -1.37 16.46 -19.82
C SER A 993 -2.10 15.32 -19.09
N ASP A 994 -3.08 15.62 -18.23
CA ASP A 994 -3.89 14.61 -17.52
C ASP A 994 -5.02 14.02 -18.37
N VAL A 995 -5.37 14.68 -19.49
CA VAL A 995 -6.46 14.29 -20.41
C VAL A 995 -5.95 14.09 -21.85
N PRO A 996 -4.95 13.22 -22.07
CA PRO A 996 -4.18 13.17 -23.33
C PRO A 996 -4.98 12.72 -24.56
N LEU A 997 -6.21 12.24 -24.38
CA LEU A 997 -7.08 11.81 -25.48
C LEU A 997 -7.83 12.98 -26.15
N VAL A 998 -7.80 14.18 -25.54
CA VAL A 998 -8.46 15.38 -26.03
C VAL A 998 -7.43 16.50 -26.13
N THR A 999 -7.45 17.27 -27.21
CA THR A 999 -6.61 18.47 -27.33
C THR A 999 -7.34 19.63 -26.69
N VAL A 1000 -6.88 20.09 -25.53
CA VAL A 1000 -7.54 21.17 -24.76
C VAL A 1000 -6.51 22.09 -24.11
N ASP A 1001 -6.82 23.38 -24.01
CA ASP A 1001 -6.01 24.33 -23.24
C ASP A 1001 -6.43 24.38 -21.75
N GLN A 1002 -5.56 24.94 -20.90
CA GLN A 1002 -5.84 24.98 -19.46
C GLN A 1002 -7.09 25.80 -19.11
N ARG A 1003 -7.40 26.86 -19.87
CA ARG A 1003 -8.52 27.78 -19.56
C ARG A 1003 -9.86 27.13 -19.86
N GLU A 1004 -9.94 26.36 -20.93
CA GLU A 1004 -11.11 25.56 -21.27
C GLU A 1004 -11.31 24.41 -20.28
N LEU A 1005 -10.22 23.72 -19.90
CA LEU A 1005 -10.28 22.67 -18.89
C LEU A 1005 -10.74 23.19 -17.53
N ASP A 1006 -10.24 24.37 -17.11
CA ASP A 1006 -10.68 25.02 -15.86
C ASP A 1006 -12.17 25.38 -15.91
N ARG A 1007 -12.67 25.88 -17.06
CA ARG A 1007 -14.10 26.16 -17.27
C ARG A 1007 -14.95 24.90 -17.15
N TRP A 1008 -14.50 23.79 -17.73
CA TRP A 1008 -15.19 22.50 -17.59
C TRP A 1008 -15.19 22.03 -16.14
N GLN A 1009 -14.09 22.15 -15.41
CA GLN A 1009 -14.03 21.75 -14.01
C GLN A 1009 -14.92 22.61 -13.10
N GLU A 1010 -15.08 23.90 -13.40
CA GLU A 1010 -16.02 24.79 -12.69
C GLU A 1010 -17.47 24.38 -12.96
N GLN A 1011 -17.81 24.13 -14.23
CA GLN A 1011 -19.15 23.77 -14.68
C GLN A 1011 -19.55 22.34 -14.26
N TYR A 1012 -18.60 21.41 -14.32
CA TYR A 1012 -18.77 19.98 -14.09
C TYR A 1012 -18.01 19.58 -12.83
N GLN A 1013 -18.60 19.91 -11.68
CA GLN A 1013 -18.07 19.53 -10.36
C GLN A 1013 -17.83 18.00 -10.32
N GLY A 1014 -16.68 17.59 -9.78
CA GLY A 1014 -16.25 16.19 -9.77
C GLY A 1014 -15.71 15.68 -11.10
N MET A 1015 -15.37 16.54 -12.07
CA MET A 1015 -14.74 16.13 -13.32
C MET A 1015 -13.47 15.30 -13.06
N ALA A 1016 -13.48 14.05 -13.53
CA ALA A 1016 -12.43 13.06 -13.32
C ALA A 1016 -11.52 12.88 -14.55
N ASP A 1017 -12.08 13.01 -15.76
CA ASP A 1017 -11.40 12.82 -17.04
C ASP A 1017 -12.19 13.50 -18.20
N ALA A 1018 -11.54 13.64 -19.35
CA ALA A 1018 -12.15 14.08 -20.61
C ALA A 1018 -11.75 13.14 -21.75
N TRP A 1019 -12.74 12.71 -22.56
CA TRP A 1019 -12.52 11.76 -23.64
C TRP A 1019 -13.06 12.26 -24.98
N PRO A 1020 -12.48 11.83 -26.12
CA PRO A 1020 -13.05 12.08 -27.44
C PRO A 1020 -14.33 11.27 -27.61
N VAL A 1021 -15.30 11.77 -28.38
CA VAL A 1021 -16.46 10.96 -28.80
C VAL A 1021 -16.06 9.95 -29.88
N THR A 1022 -16.69 8.78 -29.87
CA THR A 1022 -16.60 7.86 -31.01
C THR A 1022 -17.40 8.39 -32.21
N ALA A 1023 -17.05 7.98 -33.42
CA ALA A 1023 -17.80 8.37 -34.63
C ALA A 1023 -19.29 8.01 -34.56
N MET A 1024 -19.64 6.91 -33.90
CA MET A 1024 -21.05 6.55 -33.67
C MET A 1024 -21.72 7.49 -32.68
N GLN A 1025 -21.08 7.77 -31.52
CA GLN A 1025 -21.64 8.71 -30.54
C GLN A 1025 -21.84 10.10 -31.14
N ASP A 1026 -20.89 10.57 -31.95
CA ASP A 1026 -21.00 11.86 -32.63
C ASP A 1026 -22.20 11.92 -33.59
N GLY A 1027 -22.41 10.87 -34.40
CA GLY A 1027 -23.58 10.77 -35.27
C GLY A 1027 -24.91 10.77 -34.50
N LEU A 1028 -24.98 10.02 -33.38
CA LEU A 1028 -26.16 9.97 -32.51
C LEU A 1028 -26.47 11.35 -31.91
N LEU A 1029 -25.46 12.04 -31.37
CA LEU A 1029 -25.60 13.36 -30.77
C LEU A 1029 -25.97 14.42 -31.82
N PHE A 1030 -25.44 14.31 -33.04
CA PHE A 1030 -25.78 15.21 -34.15
C PHE A 1030 -27.27 15.09 -34.51
N HIS A 1031 -27.77 13.86 -34.62
CA HIS A 1031 -29.19 13.62 -34.85
C HIS A 1031 -30.06 14.09 -33.67
N ALA A 1032 -29.63 13.87 -32.42
CA ALA A 1032 -30.38 14.31 -31.24
C ALA A 1032 -30.54 15.84 -31.20
N GLU A 1033 -29.48 16.60 -31.51
CA GLU A 1033 -29.53 18.07 -31.59
C GLU A 1033 -30.46 18.59 -32.71
N LEU A 1034 -30.48 17.92 -33.87
CA LEU A 1034 -31.36 18.26 -35.00
C LEU A 1034 -32.85 18.09 -34.69
N VAL A 1035 -33.20 17.16 -33.81
CA VAL A 1035 -34.59 16.81 -33.46
C VAL A 1035 -35.20 17.82 -32.46
N GLY A 1036 -34.38 18.59 -31.73
CA GLY A 1036 -34.83 19.66 -30.83
C GLY A 1036 -35.79 19.16 -29.74
N THR A 1037 -37.04 19.65 -29.72
CA THR A 1037 -38.06 19.27 -28.72
C THR A 1037 -38.96 18.09 -29.16
N ALA A 1038 -38.70 17.46 -30.31
CA ALA A 1038 -39.42 16.26 -30.73
C ALA A 1038 -38.94 15.00 -29.98
N VAL A 1039 -39.63 13.87 -30.15
CA VAL A 1039 -39.28 12.61 -29.47
C VAL A 1039 -37.86 12.20 -29.85
N ASP A 1040 -36.97 12.17 -28.87
CA ASP A 1040 -35.61 11.69 -29.04
C ASP A 1040 -35.63 10.18 -29.33
N VAL A 1041 -35.29 9.83 -30.57
CA VAL A 1041 -35.31 8.44 -31.07
C VAL A 1041 -34.22 7.58 -30.42
N TYR A 1042 -33.26 8.18 -29.72
CA TYR A 1042 -32.18 7.49 -29.04
C TYR A 1042 -32.41 7.33 -27.53
N GLN A 1043 -33.57 7.76 -27.02
CA GLN A 1043 -33.97 7.46 -25.66
C GLN A 1043 -34.56 6.04 -25.56
N MET A 1044 -33.84 5.17 -24.87
CA MET A 1044 -34.22 3.77 -24.62
C MET A 1044 -34.92 3.65 -23.27
N GLN A 1045 -35.96 2.82 -23.19
CA GLN A 1045 -36.64 2.46 -21.94
C GLN A 1045 -36.77 0.94 -21.84
N PHE A 1046 -36.29 0.38 -20.74
CA PHE A 1046 -36.38 -1.04 -20.39
C PHE A 1046 -37.23 -1.17 -19.13
N ALA A 1047 -38.24 -2.04 -19.16
CA ALA A 1047 -39.05 -2.38 -17.98
C ALA A 1047 -38.75 -3.83 -17.57
N PHE A 1048 -38.12 -4.01 -16.42
CA PHE A 1048 -37.80 -5.31 -15.86
C PHE A 1048 -38.86 -5.70 -14.84
N HIS A 1049 -39.56 -6.81 -15.10
CA HIS A 1049 -40.59 -7.34 -14.21
C HIS A 1049 -39.95 -8.19 -13.11
N LEU A 1050 -40.04 -7.73 -11.87
CA LEU A 1050 -39.46 -8.37 -10.69
C LEU A 1050 -40.57 -9.05 -9.87
N THR A 1051 -40.33 -10.29 -9.49
CA THR A 1051 -41.21 -11.06 -8.59
C THR A 1051 -40.54 -11.30 -7.23
N GLY A 1052 -41.31 -11.20 -6.16
CA GLY A 1052 -40.85 -11.30 -4.77
C GLY A 1052 -40.79 -9.95 -4.04
N GLU A 1053 -40.23 -9.95 -2.83
CA GLU A 1053 -40.02 -8.73 -2.05
C GLU A 1053 -38.78 -7.98 -2.57
N VAL A 1054 -38.97 -6.72 -2.95
CA VAL A 1054 -37.90 -5.78 -3.32
C VAL A 1054 -37.83 -4.69 -2.26
N GLU A 1055 -36.63 -4.45 -1.73
CA GLU A 1055 -36.34 -3.37 -0.78
C GLU A 1055 -35.90 -2.12 -1.56
N PRO A 1056 -36.71 -1.04 -1.61
CA PRO A 1056 -36.44 0.10 -2.48
C PRO A 1056 -35.11 0.80 -2.18
N ARG A 1057 -34.77 0.98 -0.90
CA ARG A 1057 -33.51 1.62 -0.46
C ARG A 1057 -32.28 0.86 -0.95
N ARG A 1058 -32.34 -0.47 -0.90
CA ARG A 1058 -31.27 -1.35 -1.36
C ARG A 1058 -31.11 -1.32 -2.88
N MET A 1059 -32.23 -1.23 -3.61
CA MET A 1059 -32.21 -1.10 -5.07
C MET A 1059 -31.66 0.27 -5.50
N ARG A 1060 -32.01 1.34 -4.79
CA ARG A 1060 -31.43 2.67 -5.01
C ARG A 1060 -29.92 2.66 -4.77
N ALA A 1061 -29.46 2.09 -3.65
CA ALA A 1061 -28.03 1.98 -3.34
C ALA A 1061 -27.26 1.16 -4.41
N ALA A 1062 -27.88 0.08 -4.90
CA ALA A 1062 -27.31 -0.72 -5.97
C ALA A 1062 -27.22 0.05 -7.30
N GLY A 1063 -28.25 0.82 -7.63
CA GLY A 1063 -28.27 1.68 -8.81
C GLY A 1063 -27.21 2.77 -8.74
N GLN A 1064 -27.05 3.42 -7.57
CA GLN A 1064 -26.00 4.42 -7.36
C GLN A 1064 -24.62 3.81 -7.53
N ALA A 1065 -24.37 2.65 -6.90
CA ALA A 1065 -23.09 1.96 -7.05
C ALA A 1065 -22.82 1.50 -8.50
N LEU A 1066 -23.86 1.18 -9.27
CA LEU A 1066 -23.73 0.85 -10.70
C LEU A 1066 -23.30 2.08 -11.51
N LEU A 1067 -23.91 3.23 -11.22
CA LEU A 1067 -23.57 4.52 -11.83
C LEU A 1067 -22.12 4.92 -11.52
N ASP A 1068 -21.72 4.81 -10.24
CA ASP A 1068 -20.36 5.18 -9.79
C ASP A 1068 -19.30 4.26 -10.42
N ARG A 1069 -19.62 2.97 -10.57
CA ARG A 1069 -18.73 1.92 -11.10
C ARG A 1069 -18.40 2.07 -12.58
N HIS A 1070 -19.32 2.56 -13.40
CA HIS A 1070 -19.18 2.63 -14.85
C HIS A 1070 -19.07 4.08 -15.31
N PRO A 1071 -17.86 4.60 -15.59
CA PRO A 1071 -17.67 6.03 -15.91
C PRO A 1071 -18.51 6.52 -17.10
N ASN A 1072 -18.75 5.66 -18.11
CA ASN A 1072 -19.64 5.97 -19.23
C ASN A 1072 -21.04 6.41 -18.78
N LEU A 1073 -21.59 5.84 -17.69
CA LEU A 1073 -22.95 6.15 -17.22
C LEU A 1073 -23.06 7.54 -16.58
N ARG A 1074 -21.94 8.09 -16.13
CA ARG A 1074 -21.80 9.40 -15.47
C ARG A 1074 -21.05 10.42 -16.34
N THR A 1075 -21.19 10.25 -17.66
CA THR A 1075 -20.56 11.10 -18.67
C THR A 1075 -21.57 12.12 -19.23
N ALA A 1076 -21.13 13.36 -19.37
CA ALA A 1076 -21.81 14.42 -20.12
C ALA A 1076 -21.12 14.64 -21.48
N PHE A 1077 -21.85 15.13 -22.48
CA PHE A 1077 -21.35 15.38 -23.83
C PHE A 1077 -21.44 16.87 -24.13
N VAL A 1078 -20.29 17.50 -24.39
CA VAL A 1078 -20.16 18.95 -24.58
C VAL A 1078 -19.46 19.25 -25.89
N THR A 1079 -19.58 20.49 -26.35
CA THR A 1079 -18.78 21.01 -27.46
C THR A 1079 -17.72 21.95 -26.90
N ASP A 1080 -16.47 21.76 -27.32
CA ASP A 1080 -15.36 22.63 -26.94
C ASP A 1080 -15.37 23.95 -27.73
N SER A 1081 -14.38 24.80 -27.46
CA SER A 1081 -14.23 26.09 -28.13
C SER A 1081 -13.84 26.00 -29.61
N ALA A 1082 -13.28 24.86 -30.04
CA ALA A 1082 -12.96 24.57 -31.43
C ALA A 1082 -14.17 24.03 -32.22
N GLY A 1083 -15.22 23.59 -31.53
CA GLY A 1083 -16.41 23.00 -32.12
C GLY A 1083 -16.41 21.47 -32.11
N ASP A 1084 -15.41 20.85 -31.49
CA ASP A 1084 -15.30 19.39 -31.36
C ASP A 1084 -16.08 18.89 -30.15
N ARG A 1085 -16.65 17.68 -30.26
CA ARG A 1085 -17.41 17.07 -29.17
C ARG A 1085 -16.55 16.27 -28.22
N VAL A 1086 -16.77 16.48 -26.93
CA VAL A 1086 -16.00 15.90 -25.84
C VAL A 1086 -16.93 15.25 -24.81
N GLN A 1087 -16.48 14.11 -24.28
CA GLN A 1087 -17.09 13.40 -23.17
C GLN A 1087 -16.46 13.88 -21.85
N ILE A 1088 -17.25 14.48 -20.96
CA ILE A 1088 -16.82 14.89 -19.62
C ILE A 1088 -17.26 13.84 -18.62
N VAL A 1089 -16.30 13.17 -17.99
CA VAL A 1089 -16.54 12.10 -17.02
C VAL A 1089 -16.60 12.72 -15.62
N GLN A 1090 -17.71 12.53 -14.91
CA GLN A 1090 -17.93 13.15 -13.60
C GLN A 1090 -18.06 12.13 -12.48
N ASP A 1091 -17.29 12.27 -11.40
CA ASP A 1091 -17.49 11.55 -10.14
C ASP A 1091 -18.57 12.22 -9.29
N GLY A 1092 -19.17 11.48 -8.34
CA GLY A 1092 -20.14 12.04 -7.40
C GLY A 1092 -21.50 12.41 -8.00
N VAL A 1093 -21.83 11.89 -9.19
CA VAL A 1093 -23.12 12.10 -9.85
C VAL A 1093 -24.22 11.30 -9.13
N GLU A 1094 -25.30 11.95 -8.69
CA GLU A 1094 -26.42 11.26 -8.05
C GLU A 1094 -27.34 10.60 -9.08
N LEU A 1095 -27.74 9.35 -8.84
CA LEU A 1095 -28.71 8.62 -9.66
C LEU A 1095 -30.11 9.24 -9.54
N PRO A 1096 -30.73 9.70 -10.65
CA PRO A 1096 -32.13 10.10 -10.66
C PRO A 1096 -33.03 8.89 -10.40
N TRP A 1097 -33.68 8.88 -9.23
CA TRP A 1097 -34.45 7.75 -8.72
C TRP A 1097 -35.90 8.14 -8.43
N GLN A 1098 -36.87 7.32 -8.85
CA GLN A 1098 -38.29 7.50 -8.52
C GLN A 1098 -38.91 6.21 -7.98
N GLU A 1099 -39.71 6.32 -6.92
CA GLU A 1099 -40.51 5.21 -6.38
C GLU A 1099 -41.99 5.50 -6.55
N ARG A 1100 -42.78 4.51 -6.97
CA ARG A 1100 -44.23 4.62 -7.05
C ARG A 1100 -44.92 3.39 -6.51
N ASP A 1101 -45.88 3.60 -5.63
CA ASP A 1101 -46.76 2.53 -5.16
C ASP A 1101 -48.12 2.60 -5.86
N LEU A 1102 -48.47 1.55 -6.61
CA LEU A 1102 -49.76 1.42 -7.29
C LEU A 1102 -50.62 0.28 -6.71
N THR A 1103 -50.29 -0.26 -5.52
CA THR A 1103 -51.04 -1.37 -4.93
C THR A 1103 -52.48 -1.00 -4.58
N ASP A 1104 -52.73 0.27 -4.26
CA ASP A 1104 -54.06 0.77 -3.86
C ASP A 1104 -55.05 0.90 -5.04
N LEU A 1105 -54.58 0.71 -6.27
CA LEU A 1105 -55.40 0.80 -7.48
C LEU A 1105 -55.93 -0.57 -7.90
N THR A 1106 -57.16 -0.58 -8.42
CA THR A 1106 -57.74 -1.73 -9.14
C THR A 1106 -56.88 -2.08 -10.35
N GLU A 1107 -56.81 -3.35 -10.75
CA GLU A 1107 -55.96 -3.85 -11.84
C GLU A 1107 -56.06 -3.01 -13.15
N SER A 1108 -57.27 -2.68 -13.62
CA SER A 1108 -57.44 -1.89 -14.85
C SER A 1108 -56.86 -0.47 -14.73
N ARG A 1109 -57.10 0.19 -13.60
CA ARG A 1109 -56.54 1.52 -13.28
C ARG A 1109 -55.04 1.45 -13.07
N ARG A 1110 -54.52 0.38 -12.45
CA ARG A 1110 -53.09 0.15 -12.27
C ARG A 1110 -52.38 0.07 -13.61
N GLN A 1111 -52.88 -0.74 -14.53
CA GLN A 1111 -52.32 -0.87 -15.89
C GLN A 1111 -52.40 0.44 -16.68
N GLU A 1112 -53.48 1.21 -16.52
CA GLU A 1112 -53.59 2.52 -17.15
C GLU A 1112 -52.59 3.53 -16.58
N HIS A 1113 -52.42 3.55 -15.25
CA HIS A 1113 -51.44 4.40 -14.58
C HIS A 1113 -50.01 4.01 -14.93
N LEU A 1114 -49.69 2.72 -14.99
CA LEU A 1114 -48.39 2.22 -15.43
C LEU A 1114 -48.10 2.63 -16.87
N ARG A 1115 -49.05 2.45 -17.81
CA ARG A 1115 -48.90 2.90 -19.20
C ARG A 1115 -48.70 4.42 -19.31
N ARG A 1116 -49.48 5.21 -18.57
CA ARG A 1116 -49.32 6.67 -18.52
C ARG A 1116 -47.96 7.08 -17.94
N PHE A 1117 -47.50 6.36 -16.92
CA PHE A 1117 -46.19 6.57 -16.32
C PHE A 1117 -45.06 6.28 -17.31
N LEU A 1118 -45.02 5.08 -17.88
CA LEU A 1118 -44.00 4.68 -18.86
C LEU A 1118 -43.93 5.66 -20.04
N ALA A 1119 -45.09 6.07 -20.57
CA ALA A 1119 -45.15 7.06 -21.67
C ALA A 1119 -44.70 8.47 -21.25
N SER A 1120 -45.01 8.90 -20.03
CA SER A 1120 -44.55 10.20 -19.52
C SER A 1120 -43.05 10.19 -19.24
N GLU A 1121 -42.56 9.08 -18.70
CA GLU A 1121 -41.16 8.86 -18.40
C GLU A 1121 -40.36 8.82 -19.70
N HIS A 1122 -40.79 8.03 -20.70
CA HIS A 1122 -40.16 7.98 -22.03
C HIS A 1122 -40.17 9.32 -22.78
N ARG A 1123 -41.13 10.23 -22.52
CA ARG A 1123 -41.16 11.56 -23.14
C ARG A 1123 -40.27 12.60 -22.45
N THR A 1124 -39.80 12.32 -21.24
CA THR A 1124 -39.00 13.30 -20.50
C THR A 1124 -37.57 13.30 -21.04
N HIS A 1125 -37.21 14.32 -21.82
CA HIS A 1125 -35.93 14.40 -22.51
C HIS A 1125 -34.72 14.33 -21.54
N LEU A 1126 -33.65 13.68 -21.99
CA LEU A 1126 -32.35 13.61 -21.31
C LEU A 1126 -31.37 14.53 -22.04
N ASP A 1127 -30.98 15.64 -21.42
CA ASP A 1127 -30.06 16.62 -21.99
C ASP A 1127 -28.62 16.07 -22.02
N PRO A 1128 -28.02 15.81 -23.20
CA PRO A 1128 -26.68 15.23 -23.31
C PRO A 1128 -25.59 16.01 -22.58
N SER A 1129 -25.77 17.32 -22.38
CA SER A 1129 -24.81 18.19 -21.70
C SER A 1129 -24.76 18.02 -20.18
N ARG A 1130 -25.60 17.14 -19.60
CA ARG A 1130 -25.73 16.94 -18.15
C ARG A 1130 -25.74 15.46 -17.77
N ALA A 1131 -24.73 15.04 -17.01
CA ALA A 1131 -24.72 13.69 -16.43
C ALA A 1131 -25.71 13.58 -15.24
N PRO A 1132 -26.31 12.40 -15.01
CA PRO A 1132 -26.22 11.20 -15.84
C PRO A 1132 -27.32 11.16 -16.91
N LEU A 1133 -27.05 10.60 -18.08
CA LEU A 1133 -28.06 10.39 -19.14
C LEU A 1133 -28.88 9.10 -18.92
N MET A 1134 -29.22 8.83 -17.66
CA MET A 1134 -30.04 7.70 -17.28
C MET A 1134 -30.82 7.99 -15.99
N ARG A 1135 -31.90 7.24 -15.79
CA ARG A 1135 -32.72 7.26 -14.58
C ARG A 1135 -33.34 5.91 -14.33
N ILE A 1136 -33.57 5.61 -13.06
CA ILE A 1136 -34.18 4.34 -12.64
C ILE A 1136 -35.44 4.64 -11.82
N SER A 1137 -36.54 3.95 -12.16
CA SER A 1137 -37.78 4.03 -11.41
C SER A 1137 -38.22 2.66 -10.92
N LEU A 1138 -38.65 2.56 -9.67
CA LEU A 1138 -39.19 1.34 -9.08
C LEU A 1138 -40.69 1.50 -8.82
N VAL A 1139 -41.50 0.68 -9.47
CA VAL A 1139 -42.97 0.71 -9.39
C VAL A 1139 -43.48 -0.54 -8.69
N LYS A 1140 -44.16 -0.39 -7.56
CA LYS A 1140 -44.81 -1.49 -6.86
C LYS A 1140 -46.19 -1.75 -7.45
N LEU A 1141 -46.41 -2.96 -7.95
CA LEU A 1141 -47.68 -3.39 -8.55
C LEU A 1141 -48.49 -4.28 -7.60
N ALA A 1142 -47.82 -5.07 -6.76
CA ALA A 1142 -48.41 -5.89 -5.70
C ALA A 1142 -47.39 -6.07 -4.57
N SER A 1143 -47.72 -6.84 -3.53
CA SER A 1143 -46.77 -7.19 -2.46
C SER A 1143 -45.52 -7.92 -2.97
N ASP A 1144 -45.67 -8.70 -4.04
CA ASP A 1144 -44.65 -9.58 -4.63
C ASP A 1144 -44.38 -9.28 -6.11
N ARG A 1145 -44.87 -8.15 -6.64
CA ARG A 1145 -44.67 -7.78 -8.05
C ARG A 1145 -44.27 -6.32 -8.18
N TRP A 1146 -43.16 -6.10 -8.84
CA TRP A 1146 -42.55 -4.79 -9.05
C TRP A 1146 -42.07 -4.64 -10.49
N ASP A 1147 -42.08 -3.43 -11.01
CA ASP A 1147 -41.40 -3.09 -12.26
C ASP A 1147 -40.21 -2.17 -11.94
N LEU A 1148 -39.02 -2.56 -12.39
CA LEU A 1148 -37.84 -1.71 -12.40
C LEU A 1148 -37.67 -1.15 -13.81
N VAL A 1149 -37.90 0.15 -13.97
CA VAL A 1149 -37.83 0.86 -15.24
C VAL A 1149 -36.49 1.59 -15.34
N LEU A 1150 -35.67 1.21 -16.30
CA LEU A 1150 -34.43 1.90 -16.66
C LEU A 1150 -34.66 2.69 -17.94
N THR A 1151 -34.50 4.01 -17.87
CA THR A 1151 -34.49 4.87 -19.05
C THR A 1151 -33.15 5.53 -19.20
N ALA A 1152 -32.57 5.44 -20.39
CA ALA A 1152 -31.23 5.92 -20.68
C ALA A 1152 -31.10 6.38 -22.13
N HIS A 1153 -30.12 7.25 -22.40
CA HIS A 1153 -29.77 7.63 -23.76
C HIS A 1153 -28.83 6.58 -24.38
N HIS A 1154 -29.07 6.20 -25.64
CA HIS A 1154 -28.28 5.20 -26.38
C HIS A 1154 -26.80 5.58 -26.60
N VAL A 1155 -26.43 6.83 -26.27
CA VAL A 1155 -25.05 7.32 -26.41
C VAL A 1155 -24.14 6.74 -25.31
N LEU A 1156 -24.73 6.28 -24.20
CA LEU A 1156 -24.00 5.72 -23.06
C LEU A 1156 -23.57 4.26 -23.29
N PHE A 1157 -24.46 3.45 -23.88
CA PHE A 1157 -24.26 2.01 -24.03
C PHE A 1157 -25.16 1.40 -25.11
N ASP A 1158 -24.83 0.18 -25.52
CA ASP A 1158 -25.54 -0.59 -26.54
C ASP A 1158 -26.38 -1.75 -25.97
N GLY A 1159 -27.07 -2.49 -26.84
CA GLY A 1159 -27.87 -3.64 -26.45
C GLY A 1159 -27.07 -4.80 -25.84
N TRP A 1160 -25.78 -4.94 -26.18
CA TRP A 1160 -24.89 -5.97 -25.61
C TRP A 1160 -24.48 -5.64 -24.17
N SER A 1161 -24.51 -4.36 -23.80
CA SER A 1161 -24.19 -3.86 -22.48
C SER A 1161 -25.31 -4.10 -21.46
N VAL A 1162 -26.57 -4.17 -21.89
CA VAL A 1162 -27.74 -4.28 -20.99
C VAL A 1162 -27.68 -5.51 -20.07
N PRO A 1163 -27.38 -6.74 -20.55
CA PRO A 1163 -27.25 -7.90 -19.66
C PRO A 1163 -26.12 -7.75 -18.63
N LEU A 1164 -25.02 -7.09 -18.98
CA LEU A 1164 -23.87 -6.86 -18.08
C LEU A 1164 -24.24 -5.88 -16.97
N LEU A 1165 -24.90 -4.77 -17.33
CA LEU A 1165 -25.41 -3.79 -16.37
C LEU A 1165 -26.42 -4.42 -15.39
N MET A 1166 -27.26 -5.33 -15.88
CA MET A 1166 -28.20 -6.07 -15.04
C MET A 1166 -27.53 -7.06 -14.10
N LEU A 1167 -26.53 -7.79 -14.57
CA LEU A 1167 -25.76 -8.69 -13.73
C LEU A 1167 -25.07 -7.93 -12.59
N ASP A 1168 -24.43 -6.80 -12.91
CA ASP A 1168 -23.79 -5.94 -11.92
C ASP A 1168 -24.81 -5.31 -10.96
N LEU A 1169 -25.93 -4.78 -11.45
CA LEU A 1169 -26.97 -4.20 -10.59
C LEU A 1169 -27.50 -5.22 -9.58
N LEU A 1170 -27.73 -6.47 -9.99
CA LEU A 1170 -28.22 -7.51 -9.10
C LEU A 1170 -27.17 -7.95 -8.09
N ARG A 1171 -25.89 -8.00 -8.48
CA ARG A 1171 -24.77 -8.24 -7.54
C ARG A 1171 -24.65 -7.10 -6.53
N LEU A 1172 -24.79 -5.86 -6.98
CA LEU A 1172 -24.80 -4.67 -6.15
C LEU A 1172 -26.02 -4.62 -5.23
N TYR A 1173 -27.18 -5.08 -5.71
CA TYR A 1173 -28.37 -5.24 -4.89
C TYR A 1173 -28.11 -6.26 -3.79
N ARG A 1174 -27.59 -7.45 -4.13
CA ARG A 1174 -27.14 -8.42 -3.11
C ARG A 1174 -26.11 -7.79 -2.16
N SER A 1175 -25.30 -6.85 -2.66
CA SER A 1175 -24.24 -6.24 -1.88
C SER A 1175 -24.60 -5.04 -1.00
N TYR A 1176 -25.82 -4.52 -1.09
CA TYR A 1176 -26.21 -3.21 -0.53
C TYR A 1176 -25.37 -2.05 -1.12
N GLY A 1177 -25.02 -2.14 -2.40
CA GLY A 1177 -24.21 -1.12 -3.09
C GLY A 1177 -22.71 -1.24 -2.86
N ASP A 1178 -22.25 -2.23 -2.10
CA ASP A 1178 -20.83 -2.49 -1.90
C ASP A 1178 -20.20 -3.08 -3.18
N ALA A 1179 -19.46 -2.25 -3.92
CA ALA A 1179 -18.79 -2.62 -5.15
C ALA A 1179 -17.46 -3.38 -4.93
N SER A 1180 -16.96 -3.50 -3.70
CA SER A 1180 -15.66 -4.15 -3.40
C SER A 1180 -15.60 -5.62 -3.81
N ALA A 1181 -16.76 -6.27 -3.93
CA ALA A 1181 -16.89 -7.66 -4.36
C ALA A 1181 -16.91 -7.85 -5.88
N LEU A 1182 -16.94 -6.76 -6.67
CA LEU A 1182 -16.88 -6.80 -8.12
C LEU A 1182 -15.46 -6.40 -8.56
N GLY A 1183 -14.79 -7.23 -9.37
CA GLY A 1183 -13.49 -6.86 -9.97
C GLY A 1183 -13.55 -5.55 -10.75
N ARG A 1184 -12.42 -4.91 -11.06
CA ARG A 1184 -12.38 -3.65 -11.83
C ARG A 1184 -13.09 -3.83 -13.18
N ALA A 1185 -14.04 -2.95 -13.50
CA ALA A 1185 -14.67 -2.95 -14.82
C ALA A 1185 -13.63 -2.51 -15.87
N PRO A 1186 -13.54 -3.18 -17.04
CA PRO A 1186 -12.70 -2.70 -18.14
C PRO A 1186 -13.07 -1.25 -18.49
N ALA A 1187 -12.09 -0.36 -18.56
CA ALA A 1187 -12.35 1.05 -18.76
C ALA A 1187 -12.61 1.35 -20.24
N PHE A 1188 -13.69 2.04 -20.57
CA PHE A 1188 -13.96 2.51 -21.94
C PHE A 1188 -12.84 3.41 -22.47
N ARG A 1189 -12.14 4.13 -21.59
CA ARG A 1189 -10.91 4.86 -21.86
C ARG A 1189 -9.85 4.03 -22.57
N ASP A 1190 -9.71 2.74 -22.21
CA ASP A 1190 -8.72 1.83 -22.82
C ASP A 1190 -9.04 1.61 -24.30
N PHE A 1191 -10.33 1.44 -24.63
CA PHE A 1191 -10.80 1.33 -26.01
C PHE A 1191 -10.54 2.63 -26.79
N LEU A 1192 -10.81 3.80 -26.19
CA LEU A 1192 -10.53 5.09 -26.82
C LEU A 1192 -9.04 5.34 -27.04
N THR A 1193 -8.20 4.88 -26.11
CA THR A 1193 -6.74 4.96 -26.22
C THR A 1193 -6.26 4.07 -27.37
N TRP A 1194 -6.74 2.83 -27.45
CA TRP A 1194 -6.47 1.95 -28.58
C TRP A 1194 -6.94 2.57 -29.91
N LEU A 1195 -8.12 3.18 -29.93
CA LEU A 1195 -8.70 3.82 -31.11
C LEU A 1195 -7.84 5.00 -31.59
N SER A 1196 -7.31 5.83 -30.67
CA SER A 1196 -6.46 6.98 -30.98
C SER A 1196 -5.13 6.62 -31.66
N HIS A 1197 -4.66 5.39 -31.47
CA HIS A 1197 -3.43 4.88 -32.10
C HIS A 1197 -3.67 4.25 -33.48
N GLN A 1198 -4.92 4.15 -33.95
CA GLN A 1198 -5.22 3.56 -35.26
C GLN A 1198 -4.94 4.55 -36.39
N ASP A 1199 -4.48 4.04 -37.53
CA ASP A 1199 -4.25 4.86 -38.72
C ASP A 1199 -5.59 5.18 -39.41
N HIS A 1200 -6.11 6.37 -39.07
CA HIS A 1200 -7.34 6.90 -39.68
C HIS A 1200 -7.20 7.11 -41.19
N ALA A 1201 -6.02 7.49 -41.68
CA ALA A 1201 -5.79 7.70 -43.11
C ALA A 1201 -5.84 6.36 -43.85
N ALA A 1202 -5.18 5.32 -43.34
CA ALA A 1202 -5.27 3.98 -43.93
C ALA A 1202 -6.71 3.45 -43.94
N THR A 1203 -7.46 3.68 -42.86
CA THR A 1203 -8.87 3.28 -42.76
C THR A 1203 -9.75 4.03 -43.77
N ALA A 1204 -9.57 5.34 -43.90
CA ALA A 1204 -10.28 6.15 -44.90
C ALA A 1204 -9.96 5.69 -46.34
N HIS A 1205 -8.69 5.42 -46.66
CA HIS A 1205 -8.30 4.88 -47.96
C HIS A 1205 -8.92 3.49 -48.23
N ALA A 1206 -9.11 2.65 -47.20
CA ALA A 1206 -9.79 1.37 -47.35
C ALA A 1206 -11.27 1.55 -47.71
N TRP A 1207 -12.01 2.38 -46.98
CA TRP A 1207 -13.41 2.69 -47.30
C TRP A 1207 -13.57 3.39 -48.65
N GLN A 1208 -12.66 4.29 -49.01
CA GLN A 1208 -12.67 4.94 -50.32
C GLN A 1208 -12.52 3.92 -51.47
N ARG A 1209 -11.71 2.86 -51.28
CA ARG A 1209 -11.58 1.79 -52.27
C ARG A 1209 -12.83 0.91 -52.35
N GLU A 1210 -13.43 0.55 -51.22
CA GLU A 1210 -14.66 -0.26 -51.19
C GLU A 1210 -15.87 0.49 -51.76
N LEU A 1211 -15.95 1.80 -51.53
CA LEU A 1211 -17.01 2.66 -52.05
C LEU A 1211 -16.70 3.23 -53.44
N ALA A 1212 -15.61 2.79 -54.09
CA ALA A 1212 -15.26 3.26 -55.43
C ALA A 1212 -16.33 2.83 -56.45
N GLY A 1213 -16.96 3.81 -57.12
CA GLY A 1213 -18.05 3.59 -58.07
C GLY A 1213 -19.45 3.68 -57.47
N VAL A 1214 -19.57 4.10 -56.20
CA VAL A 1214 -20.84 4.54 -55.61
C VAL A 1214 -20.98 6.05 -55.84
N ASP A 1215 -21.76 6.42 -56.85
CA ASP A 1215 -21.87 7.82 -57.32
C ASP A 1215 -23.05 8.60 -56.70
N GLU A 1216 -23.92 7.92 -55.95
CA GLU A 1216 -25.11 8.51 -55.31
C GLU A 1216 -25.22 8.04 -53.84
N PRO A 1217 -25.69 8.88 -52.90
CA PRO A 1217 -25.97 8.44 -51.53
C PRO A 1217 -27.14 7.45 -51.53
N THR A 1218 -26.93 6.24 -50.99
CA THR A 1218 -27.99 5.23 -50.81
C THR A 1218 -28.83 5.48 -49.57
#